data_AF-A0A8B6GF01-F1
#
_entry.id   AF-A0A8B6GF01-F1
#
_cell.length_a   1.000
_cell.length_b   1.000
_cell.length_c   1.000
_cell.angle_alpha   90.00
_cell.angle_beta   90.00
_cell.angle_gamma   90.00
#
_symmetry.space_group_name_H-M   'P 1'
#
loop_
_entity.id
_entity.type
_entity.pdbx_description
1 polymer ?
#
loop_
_entity_poly.entity_id
_entity_poly.type
_entity_poly.pdbx_seq_one_letter_code
_entity_poly.pdbx_strand_id
1 'polypeptide(L)'
;MNIGVELDPALEPILLKQTFKQQGSLVIKLGDAIIPYHHDFKFYITTKMPNPHYTPEVSTKVTLVNFTLSPSGLEDQMLGIVVAEERPDLEEAKNQLIVSNAKMKQELKEIEDRILERLSSSEGSPVDDIDLINTLDASKVKSMEIQAKVLVAEQTEKDIDQTRSQYIPVAVNTQILFFCVSDMGNIDPMYQYSLEWFVTIFLGGISQAERADNLQQRVLNINNYFTFSLYSNVCRSLFEKDKLLFAFLLCTRMKMYRAEINMDEWRFMLAGGTTVMKETPNPAPEWISGRSWIDITTTQVLDKFAKFSEDFKNNLDGYKRIFDSTIPHKEELPGTWKDDFDDFQKMIVLKCLRPDKITDAMQDYVTKYLGQRFIEPQAADLDLVFKDSAPTIPLIFVLSAGTDPAADLYKFADKLRFSKKLNAISLGQGQGPRAEAMMRSAMERGKWVFFQNCHLAPSFMPTMERLVEQIDPDKVHRDFRLWLTSMPSKVFPVFILQNGSKMTVEPPRGIKANLLKSYTSFTDDFLNSCENRHAEFKTLLLSLCLFHGVLIERRKFGALGFNIPYEFTDGDLRICVSQLKMFLQEYKDIPLKVLRYTGGHINYGGRVTDDWDRRCMMSVLADFYCMEVINEDHKYSESGVYHQIPTTNDHNGYMAYIRSLPINDTPEVFGLHENANITFAQNETYSLLKSLLKLQPKSAAGAGKSREEVMEDSAKDILGRVPKPIDINDVVEKYPVLYEQSMNTVLTQEVIRYNRLLEAIHGSLQNLLKALKGLVVLSQELEMMANSLYDNSVPNMWAKKAYPSLKPLAQWVTDLEQRMIFIQSWIDNGNPTCYWISGFFFPQAFLTGTLQNYARRKIISIDTISFGFKVKTYLYAKNWDYG
;
A
#
# COMPACT_ATOMS: atom_id res chain seq x y z
N MET A 1 -23.61 19.57 5.18
CA MET A 1 -23.61 18.47 6.17
C MET A 1 -22.98 17.26 5.49
N ASN A 2 -21.94 16.65 6.07
CA ASN A 2 -21.33 15.45 5.53
C ASN A 2 -22.20 14.24 5.87
N ILE A 3 -22.98 13.75 4.91
CA ILE A 3 -23.76 12.53 5.09
C ILE A 3 -22.88 11.33 4.76
N GLY A 4 -22.97 10.30 5.58
CA GLY A 4 -22.37 9.02 5.28
C GLY A 4 -23.18 8.30 4.20
N VAL A 5 -23.53 7.05 4.50
CA VAL A 5 -24.36 6.20 3.64
C VAL A 5 -25.85 6.37 3.96
N GLU A 6 -26.15 6.78 5.19
CA GLU A 6 -27.51 6.91 5.71
C GLU A 6 -27.91 8.38 5.83
N LEU A 7 -29.17 8.64 5.47
CA LEU A 7 -29.84 9.93 5.65
C LEU A 7 -30.75 9.83 6.87
N ASP A 8 -30.74 10.86 7.72
CA ASP A 8 -31.65 10.93 8.85
C ASP A 8 -33.11 11.01 8.34
N PRO A 9 -34.01 10.11 8.76
CA PRO A 9 -35.43 10.16 8.39
C PRO A 9 -36.11 11.50 8.72
N ALA A 10 -35.61 12.27 9.70
CA ALA A 10 -36.14 13.59 10.02
C ALA A 10 -36.02 14.60 8.86
N LEU A 11 -35.12 14.35 7.90
CA LEU A 11 -34.94 15.19 6.70
C LEU A 11 -35.95 14.88 5.59
N GLU A 12 -36.70 13.78 5.69
CA GLU A 12 -37.60 13.31 4.65
C GLU A 12 -38.65 14.35 4.20
N PRO A 13 -39.28 15.14 5.08
CA PRO A 13 -40.19 16.22 4.68
C PRO A 13 -39.51 17.27 3.80
N ILE A 14 -38.23 17.59 4.06
CA ILE A 14 -37.44 18.54 3.24
C ILE A 14 -37.13 17.91 1.88
N LEU A 15 -36.64 16.66 1.87
CA LEU A 15 -36.23 15.97 0.64
C LEU A 15 -37.39 15.84 -0.35
N LEU A 16 -38.57 15.48 0.15
CA LEU A 16 -39.80 15.34 -0.64
C LEU A 16 -40.55 16.67 -0.87
N LYS A 17 -40.04 17.79 -0.33
CA LYS A 17 -40.69 19.12 -0.38
C LYS A 17 -42.15 19.08 0.08
N GLN A 18 -42.43 18.43 1.21
CA GLN A 18 -43.77 18.32 1.81
C GLN A 18 -44.21 19.64 2.46
N THR A 19 -44.39 20.68 1.65
CA THR A 19 -44.86 22.00 2.10
C THR A 19 -46.39 22.08 2.08
N PHE A 20 -46.98 22.73 3.08
CA PHE A 20 -48.41 23.03 3.14
C PHE A 20 -48.65 24.50 3.53
N LYS A 21 -49.84 25.01 3.27
CA LYS A 21 -50.20 26.39 3.65
C LYS A 21 -50.88 26.41 5.01
N GLN A 22 -50.36 27.21 5.93
CA GLN A 22 -50.98 27.46 7.23
C GLN A 22 -50.98 28.97 7.52
N GLN A 23 -52.15 29.54 7.81
CA GLN A 23 -52.33 30.99 8.04
C GLN A 23 -51.72 31.89 6.94
N GLY A 24 -51.84 31.47 5.67
CA GLY A 24 -51.34 32.24 4.51
C GLY A 24 -49.84 32.12 4.24
N SER A 25 -49.06 31.52 5.15
CA SER A 25 -47.62 31.26 4.95
C SER A 25 -47.40 29.81 4.49
N LEU A 26 -46.44 29.62 3.58
CA LEU A 26 -45.97 28.28 3.21
C LEU A 26 -45.11 27.76 4.38
N VAL A 27 -45.46 26.59 4.92
CA VAL A 27 -44.77 25.98 6.04
C VAL A 27 -44.37 24.54 5.71
N ILE A 28 -43.36 24.03 6.41
CA ILE A 28 -42.90 22.65 6.33
C ILE A 28 -42.86 22.08 7.75
N LYS A 29 -43.30 20.82 7.91
CA LYS A 29 -43.24 20.13 9.20
C LYS A 29 -41.95 19.31 9.28
N LEU A 30 -41.15 19.53 10.32
CA LEU A 30 -39.87 18.86 10.55
C LEU A 30 -39.88 18.27 11.96
N GLY A 31 -40.06 16.95 12.06
CA GLY A 31 -40.43 16.31 13.33
C GLY A 31 -41.77 16.85 13.85
N ASP A 32 -41.77 17.41 15.06
CA ASP A 32 -42.94 18.05 15.67
C ASP A 32 -43.02 19.58 15.42
N ALA A 33 -41.98 20.19 14.86
CA ALA A 33 -41.92 21.63 14.62
C ALA A 33 -42.50 21.99 13.24
N ILE A 34 -43.31 23.05 13.18
CA ILE A 34 -43.79 23.65 11.94
C ILE A 34 -43.00 24.94 11.69
N ILE A 35 -42.28 24.99 10.58
CA ILE A 35 -41.32 26.06 10.26
C ILE A 35 -41.76 26.75 8.96
N PRO A 36 -41.71 28.09 8.86
CA PRO A 36 -41.95 28.81 7.61
C PRO A 36 -40.94 28.38 6.53
N TYR A 37 -41.43 28.08 5.33
CA TYR A 37 -40.61 27.73 4.18
C TYR A 37 -40.47 28.92 3.22
N HIS A 38 -39.23 29.30 2.93
CA HIS A 38 -38.91 30.34 1.96
C HIS A 38 -38.55 29.74 0.60
N HIS A 39 -39.05 30.32 -0.50
CA HIS A 39 -38.81 29.78 -1.85
C HIS A 39 -37.33 29.81 -2.28
N ASP A 40 -36.54 30.75 -1.73
CA ASP A 40 -35.11 30.85 -2.01
C ASP A 40 -34.25 29.89 -1.20
N PHE A 41 -34.82 29.15 -0.25
CA PHE A 41 -34.07 28.16 0.51
C PHE A 41 -33.57 27.04 -0.41
N LYS A 42 -32.28 26.74 -0.34
CA LYS A 42 -31.63 25.63 -1.02
C LYS A 42 -30.97 24.73 0.01
N PHE A 43 -31.15 23.42 -0.15
CA PHE A 43 -30.55 22.42 0.73
C PHE A 43 -29.52 21.62 -0.05
N TYR A 44 -28.25 21.74 0.35
CA TYR A 44 -27.14 21.01 -0.23
C TYR A 44 -26.62 19.97 0.75
N ILE A 45 -26.41 18.77 0.25
CA ILE A 45 -25.91 17.65 1.01
C ILE A 45 -24.61 17.21 0.36
N THR A 46 -23.57 16.99 1.17
CA THR A 46 -22.25 16.59 0.68
C THR A 46 -21.85 15.28 1.34
N THR A 47 -21.04 14.48 0.66
CA THR A 47 -20.43 13.29 1.25
C THR A 47 -18.95 13.29 0.91
N LYS A 48 -18.11 12.96 1.88
CA LYS A 48 -16.66 12.82 1.68
C LYS A 48 -16.28 11.42 1.18
N MET A 49 -17.22 10.49 1.08
CA MET A 49 -16.94 9.14 0.59
C MET A 49 -16.73 9.16 -0.93
N PRO A 50 -15.66 8.53 -1.46
CA PRO A 50 -15.40 8.53 -2.90
C PRO A 50 -16.47 7.78 -3.72
N ASN A 51 -17.03 6.70 -3.17
CA ASN A 51 -18.04 5.89 -3.86
C ASN A 51 -19.11 5.37 -2.88
N PRO A 52 -20.00 6.25 -2.39
CA PRO A 52 -21.07 5.88 -1.46
C PRO A 52 -22.14 5.06 -2.18
N HIS A 53 -22.60 3.98 -1.55
CA HIS A 53 -23.69 3.17 -2.08
C HIS A 53 -25.02 3.62 -1.46
N TYR A 54 -25.78 4.42 -2.19
CA TYR A 54 -27.11 4.84 -1.78
C TYR A 54 -28.17 3.87 -2.26
N THR A 55 -29.22 3.67 -1.48
CA THR A 55 -30.35 2.84 -1.90
C THR A 55 -31.07 3.50 -3.09
N PRO A 56 -31.77 2.71 -3.93
CA PRO A 56 -32.59 3.27 -5.01
C PRO A 56 -33.60 4.30 -4.50
N GLU A 57 -34.15 4.09 -3.30
CA GLU A 57 -35.07 5.01 -2.65
C GLU A 57 -34.46 6.39 -2.36
N VAL A 58 -33.19 6.44 -1.94
CA VAL A 58 -32.49 7.72 -1.77
C VAL A 58 -32.25 8.37 -3.13
N SER A 59 -31.84 7.57 -4.12
CA SER A 59 -31.51 8.05 -5.46
C SER A 59 -32.71 8.60 -6.25
N THR A 60 -33.94 8.22 -5.90
CA THR A 60 -35.16 8.83 -6.46
C THR A 60 -35.54 10.15 -5.79
N LYS A 61 -35.14 10.35 -4.53
CA LYS A 61 -35.47 11.55 -3.73
C LYS A 61 -34.48 12.70 -3.97
N VAL A 62 -33.21 12.39 -4.22
CA VAL A 62 -32.15 13.39 -4.39
C VAL A 62 -31.42 13.24 -5.72
N THR A 63 -31.00 14.37 -6.30
CA THR A 63 -30.10 14.36 -7.45
C THR A 63 -28.67 14.21 -6.96
N LEU A 64 -28.01 13.12 -7.40
CA LEU A 64 -26.60 12.88 -7.09
C LEU A 64 -25.73 13.58 -8.12
N VAL A 65 -24.77 14.39 -7.63
CA VAL A 65 -23.75 15.05 -8.47
C VAL A 65 -22.39 14.48 -8.08
N ASN A 66 -21.67 13.96 -9.06
CA ASN A 66 -20.35 13.39 -8.83
C ASN A 66 -19.28 14.50 -8.93
N PHE A 67 -18.60 14.77 -7.81
CA PHE A 67 -17.47 15.72 -7.74
C PHE A 67 -16.10 15.01 -7.84
N THR A 68 -16.07 13.73 -8.20
CA THR A 68 -14.81 13.01 -8.42
C THR A 68 -14.07 13.62 -9.60
N LEU A 69 -12.79 13.93 -9.40
CA LEU A 69 -11.93 14.50 -10.42
C LEU A 69 -11.74 13.49 -11.57
N SER A 70 -12.12 13.88 -12.78
CA SER A 70 -11.78 13.14 -13.99
C SER A 70 -10.38 13.53 -14.48
N PRO A 71 -9.65 12.63 -15.17
CA PRO A 71 -8.36 12.96 -15.76
C PRO A 71 -8.42 14.17 -16.69
N SER A 72 -9.35 14.19 -17.64
CA SER A 72 -9.54 15.33 -18.55
C SER A 72 -9.88 16.64 -17.82
N GLY A 73 -10.73 16.59 -16.79
CA GLY A 73 -11.08 17.78 -16.02
C GLY A 73 -9.90 18.36 -15.25
N LEU A 74 -9.05 17.49 -14.70
CA LEU A 74 -7.82 17.92 -14.02
C LEU A 74 -6.78 18.44 -15.00
N GLU A 75 -6.65 17.82 -16.18
CA GLU A 75 -5.77 18.30 -17.26
C GLU A 75 -6.11 19.74 -17.65
N ASP A 76 -7.40 20.01 -17.92
CA ASP A 76 -7.85 21.36 -18.28
C ASP A 76 -7.61 22.38 -17.15
N GLN A 77 -7.85 21.98 -15.90
CA GLN A 77 -7.59 22.82 -14.74
C GLN A 77 -6.09 23.14 -14.58
N MET A 78 -5.23 22.13 -14.70
CA MET A 78 -3.77 22.32 -14.58
C MET A 78 -3.22 23.14 -15.75
N LEU A 79 -3.77 22.96 -16.96
CA LEU A 79 -3.41 23.76 -18.12
C LEU A 79 -3.73 25.25 -17.88
N GLY A 80 -4.91 25.55 -17.35
CA GLY A 80 -5.28 26.92 -16.98
C GLY A 80 -4.31 27.54 -15.98
N ILE A 81 -3.90 26.78 -14.96
CA ILE A 81 -2.95 27.24 -13.93
C ILE A 81 -1.56 27.51 -14.52
N VAL A 82 -1.04 26.61 -15.37
CA VAL A 82 0.28 26.81 -16.01
C VAL A 82 0.27 28.05 -16.89
N VAL A 83 -0.78 28.21 -17.69
CA VAL A 83 -0.90 29.36 -18.60
C VAL A 83 -1.07 30.65 -17.80
N ALA A 84 -1.83 30.65 -16.71
CA ALA A 84 -1.99 31.82 -15.85
C ALA A 84 -0.64 32.30 -15.27
N GLU A 85 0.25 31.38 -14.89
CA GLU A 85 1.55 31.72 -14.32
C GLU A 85 2.61 32.08 -15.37
N GLU A 86 2.70 31.34 -16.49
CA GLU A 86 3.73 31.58 -17.51
C GLU A 86 3.32 32.69 -18.50
N ARG A 87 2.03 32.81 -18.81
CA ARG A 87 1.45 33.74 -19.80
C ARG A 87 0.13 34.33 -19.31
N PRO A 88 0.15 35.16 -18.25
CA PRO A 88 -1.06 35.78 -17.69
C PRO A 88 -1.82 36.62 -18.72
N ASP A 89 -1.12 37.20 -19.70
CA ASP A 89 -1.69 37.95 -20.81
C ASP A 89 -2.67 37.12 -21.66
N LEU A 90 -2.33 35.85 -21.93
CA LEU A 90 -3.18 34.95 -22.71
C LEU A 90 -4.40 34.48 -21.90
N GLU A 91 -4.23 34.27 -20.59
CA GLU A 91 -5.32 33.85 -19.72
C GLU A 91 -6.34 34.98 -19.51
N GLU A 92 -5.88 36.20 -19.30
CA GLU A 92 -6.76 37.38 -19.22
C GLU A 92 -7.52 37.61 -20.54
N ALA A 93 -6.82 37.51 -21.68
CA ALA A 93 -7.44 37.63 -23.00
C ALA A 93 -8.52 36.57 -23.22
N LYS A 94 -8.26 35.31 -22.84
CA LYS A 94 -9.26 34.23 -22.93
C LYS A 94 -10.48 34.51 -22.05
N ASN A 95 -10.26 34.90 -20.79
CA ASN A 95 -11.35 35.19 -19.86
C ASN A 95 -12.23 36.35 -20.35
N GLN A 96 -11.61 37.40 -20.90
CA GLN A 96 -12.34 38.51 -21.52
C GLN A 96 -13.15 38.06 -22.74
N LEU A 97 -12.57 37.20 -23.60
CA LEU A 97 -13.27 36.64 -24.76
C LEU A 97 -14.46 35.78 -24.34
N ILE A 98 -14.34 34.93 -23.32
CA ILE A 98 -15.45 34.09 -22.82
C ILE A 98 -16.61 34.97 -22.34
N VAL A 99 -16.32 35.97 -21.51
CA VAL A 99 -17.34 36.90 -21.00
C VAL A 99 -17.98 37.69 -22.16
N SER A 100 -17.17 38.16 -23.11
CA SER A 100 -17.66 38.88 -24.28
C SER A 100 -18.54 37.99 -25.17
N ASN A 101 -18.15 36.74 -25.42
CA ASN A 101 -18.89 35.79 -26.25
C ASN A 101 -20.22 35.39 -25.58
N ALA A 102 -20.22 35.16 -24.26
CA ALA A 102 -21.45 34.92 -23.50
C ALA A 102 -22.41 36.11 -23.57
N LYS A 103 -21.90 37.34 -23.41
CA LYS A 103 -22.69 38.56 -23.53
C LYS A 103 -23.25 38.76 -24.95
N MET A 104 -22.43 38.52 -25.99
CA MET A 104 -22.87 38.60 -27.39
C MET A 104 -23.95 37.56 -27.72
N LYS A 105 -23.83 36.32 -27.21
CA LYS A 105 -24.87 35.28 -27.36
C LYS A 105 -26.16 35.64 -26.62
N GLN A 106 -26.06 36.23 -25.43
CA GLN A 106 -27.22 36.72 -24.70
C GLN A 106 -27.90 37.86 -25.46
N GLU A 107 -27.14 38.85 -25.97
CA GLU A 107 -27.69 39.95 -26.76
C GLU A 107 -28.37 39.46 -28.04
N LEU A 108 -27.81 38.44 -28.73
CA LEU A 108 -28.46 37.79 -29.87
C LEU A 108 -29.80 37.16 -29.48
N LYS A 109 -29.83 36.43 -28.37
CA LYS A 109 -31.06 35.81 -27.87
C LYS A 109 -32.11 36.85 -27.44
N GLU A 110 -31.70 37.92 -26.77
CA GLU A 110 -32.60 39.02 -26.41
C GLU A 110 -33.17 39.71 -27.65
N ILE A 111 -32.37 39.86 -28.72
CA ILE A 111 -32.86 40.37 -30.00
C ILE A 111 -33.89 39.40 -30.61
N GLU A 112 -33.64 38.10 -30.60
CA GLU A 112 -34.60 37.08 -31.07
C GLU A 112 -35.89 37.07 -30.25
N ASP A 113 -35.79 37.05 -28.92
CA ASP A 113 -36.93 37.07 -27.99
C ASP A 113 -37.75 38.36 -28.19
N ARG A 114 -37.09 39.51 -28.41
CA ARG A 114 -37.76 40.79 -28.69
C ARG A 114 -38.46 40.81 -30.05
N ILE A 115 -37.90 40.14 -31.06
CA ILE A 115 -38.56 39.96 -32.37
C ILE A 115 -39.80 39.07 -32.19
N LEU A 116 -39.70 37.97 -31.44
CA LEU A 116 -40.81 37.05 -31.17
C LEU A 116 -41.93 37.70 -30.36
N GLU A 117 -41.58 38.45 -29.31
CA GLU A 117 -42.54 39.19 -28.48
C GLU A 117 -43.32 40.19 -29.34
N ARG A 118 -42.60 40.97 -30.16
CA ARG A 118 -43.22 41.97 -31.05
C ARG A 118 -44.14 41.33 -32.11
N LEU A 119 -43.71 40.24 -32.74
CA LEU A 119 -44.53 39.45 -33.66
C LEU A 119 -45.76 38.83 -32.99
N SER A 120 -45.67 38.48 -31.70
CA SER A 120 -46.81 37.95 -30.93
C SER A 120 -47.80 39.02 -30.46
N SER A 121 -47.30 40.24 -30.22
CA SER A 121 -48.09 41.38 -29.72
C SER A 121 -48.81 42.16 -30.82
N SER A 122 -48.46 41.94 -32.09
CA SER A 122 -49.11 42.60 -33.22
C SER A 122 -50.46 41.93 -33.51
N GLU A 123 -51.55 42.52 -33.05
CA GLU A 123 -52.91 42.15 -33.45
C GLU A 123 -53.25 42.82 -34.80
N GLY A 124 -52.90 42.16 -35.91
CA GLY A 124 -53.17 42.65 -37.28
C GLY A 124 -52.20 42.09 -38.33
N SER A 125 -52.34 42.51 -39.59
CA SER A 125 -51.42 42.14 -40.67
C SER A 125 -50.02 42.71 -40.38
N PRO A 126 -48.96 41.89 -40.25
CA PRO A 126 -47.60 42.36 -39.93
C PRO A 126 -47.00 43.34 -40.94
N VAL A 127 -47.63 43.51 -42.09
CA VAL A 127 -47.19 44.39 -43.18
C VAL A 127 -47.61 45.85 -42.94
N ASP A 128 -48.60 46.09 -42.09
CA ASP A 128 -49.17 47.43 -41.85
C ASP A 128 -48.49 48.17 -40.68
N ASP A 129 -47.63 47.49 -39.90
CA ASP A 129 -46.91 48.05 -38.76
C ASP A 129 -45.51 48.53 -39.18
N ILE A 130 -45.42 49.79 -39.60
CA ILE A 130 -44.18 50.44 -40.07
C ILE A 130 -43.12 50.46 -38.96
N ASP A 131 -43.53 50.54 -37.69
CA ASP A 131 -42.62 50.59 -36.54
C ASP A 131 -42.01 49.20 -36.27
N LEU A 132 -42.79 48.13 -36.49
CA LEU A 132 -42.33 46.75 -36.48
C LEU A 132 -41.28 46.50 -37.57
N ILE A 133 -41.50 46.98 -38.80
CA ILE A 133 -40.58 46.84 -39.94
C ILE A 133 -39.25 47.55 -39.65
N ASN A 134 -39.29 48.79 -39.18
CA ASN A 134 -38.08 49.55 -38.84
C ASN A 134 -37.30 48.90 -37.68
N THR A 135 -38.00 48.34 -36.70
CA THR A 135 -37.38 47.65 -35.57
C THR A 135 -36.76 46.31 -36.00
N LEU A 136 -37.39 45.58 -36.93
CA LEU A 136 -36.85 44.37 -37.54
C LEU A 136 -35.59 44.64 -38.36
N ASP A 137 -35.58 45.69 -39.19
CA ASP A 137 -34.39 46.06 -39.97
C ASP A 137 -33.23 46.51 -39.07
N ALA A 138 -33.50 47.34 -38.05
CA ALA A 138 -32.50 47.73 -37.06
C ALA A 138 -31.94 46.52 -36.27
N SER A 139 -32.82 45.58 -35.90
CA SER A 139 -32.45 44.36 -35.18
C SER A 139 -31.66 43.39 -36.07
N LYS A 140 -31.98 43.32 -37.36
CA LYS A 140 -31.27 42.51 -38.37
C LYS A 140 -29.85 43.02 -38.60
N VAL A 141 -29.68 44.33 -38.78
CA VAL A 141 -28.34 44.95 -38.92
C VAL A 141 -27.48 44.69 -37.69
N LYS A 142 -28.04 44.88 -36.49
CA LYS A 142 -27.33 44.63 -35.23
C LYS A 142 -26.99 43.16 -35.01
N SER A 143 -27.90 42.24 -35.37
CA SER A 143 -27.67 40.80 -35.32
C SER A 143 -26.53 40.38 -36.26
N MET A 144 -26.51 40.89 -37.51
CA MET A 144 -25.41 40.63 -38.46
C MET A 144 -24.06 41.16 -37.95
N GLU A 145 -24.04 42.33 -37.30
CA GLU A 145 -22.81 42.89 -36.72
C GLU A 145 -22.29 42.04 -35.55
N ILE A 146 -23.18 41.60 -34.65
CA ILE A 146 -22.82 40.71 -33.54
C ILE A 146 -22.33 39.36 -34.08
N GLN A 147 -22.99 38.81 -35.10
CA GLN A 147 -22.60 37.54 -35.71
C GLN A 147 -21.21 37.61 -36.35
N ALA A 148 -20.86 38.74 -36.99
CA ALA A 148 -19.51 38.98 -37.49
C ALA A 148 -18.48 39.09 -36.36
N LYS A 149 -18.80 39.78 -35.25
CA LYS A 149 -17.93 39.87 -34.07
C LYS A 149 -17.72 38.53 -33.38
N VAL A 150 -18.75 37.69 -33.31
CA VAL A 150 -18.67 36.32 -32.78
C VAL A 150 -17.70 35.48 -33.62
N LEU A 151 -17.77 35.55 -34.95
CA LEU A 151 -16.82 34.84 -35.83
C LEU A 151 -15.36 35.26 -35.61
N VAL A 152 -15.10 36.56 -35.44
CA VAL A 152 -13.74 37.06 -35.16
C VAL A 152 -13.27 36.61 -33.76
N ALA A 153 -14.16 36.65 -32.76
CA ALA A 153 -13.86 36.17 -31.41
C ALA A 153 -13.56 34.66 -31.41
N GLU A 154 -14.32 33.84 -32.15
CA GLU A 154 -14.07 32.40 -32.30
C GLU A 154 -12.72 32.11 -32.98
N GLN A 155 -12.32 32.91 -33.96
CA GLN A 155 -11.00 32.75 -34.59
C GLN A 155 -9.88 33.13 -33.62
N THR A 156 -10.06 34.21 -32.86
CA THR A 156 -9.09 34.65 -31.84
C THR A 156 -8.98 33.62 -30.70
N GLU A 157 -10.10 33.01 -30.30
CA GLU A 157 -10.14 31.92 -29.33
C GLU A 157 -9.34 30.71 -29.81
N LYS A 158 -9.46 30.32 -31.08
CA LYS A 158 -8.65 29.25 -31.67
C LYS A 158 -7.16 29.55 -31.64
N ASP A 159 -6.74 30.78 -31.96
CA ASP A 159 -5.33 31.15 -31.96
C ASP A 159 -4.73 31.15 -30.54
N ILE A 160 -5.52 31.58 -29.55
CA ILE A 160 -5.16 31.49 -28.13
C ILE A 160 -5.06 30.02 -27.71
N ASP A 161 -6.02 29.18 -28.09
CA ASP A 161 -6.02 27.75 -27.76
C ASP A 161 -4.85 26.99 -28.41
N GLN A 162 -4.42 27.37 -29.63
CA GLN A 162 -3.20 26.84 -30.24
C GLN A 162 -1.96 27.16 -29.42
N THR A 163 -1.87 28.38 -28.88
CA THR A 163 -0.74 28.78 -28.04
C THR A 163 -0.78 28.08 -26.68
N ARG A 164 -1.98 27.92 -26.08
CA ARG A 164 -2.19 27.12 -24.86
C ARG A 164 -1.83 25.66 -25.06
N SER A 165 -2.10 25.11 -26.24
CA SER A 165 -1.86 23.70 -26.55
C SER A 165 -0.39 23.29 -26.39
N GLN A 166 0.53 24.24 -26.48
CA GLN A 166 1.96 24.00 -26.29
C GLN A 166 2.32 23.63 -24.82
N TYR A 167 1.45 23.99 -23.86
CA TYR A 167 1.61 23.65 -22.43
C TYR A 167 0.84 22.38 -22.00
N ILE A 168 0.04 21.77 -22.90
CA ILE A 168 -0.66 20.50 -22.64
C ILE A 168 0.29 19.43 -22.07
N PRO A 169 1.53 19.25 -22.57
CA PRO A 169 2.43 18.25 -22.00
C PRO A 169 2.74 18.43 -20.51
N VAL A 170 2.70 19.66 -20.00
CA VAL A 170 2.85 19.94 -18.55
C VAL A 170 1.58 19.49 -17.82
N ALA A 171 0.41 19.88 -18.30
CA ALA A 171 -0.87 19.50 -17.70
C ALA A 171 -1.08 17.97 -17.69
N VAL A 172 -0.71 17.30 -18.78
CA VAL A 172 -0.73 15.84 -18.91
C VAL A 172 0.22 15.17 -17.92
N ASN A 173 1.45 15.67 -17.78
CA ASN A 173 2.38 15.13 -16.79
C ASN A 173 1.81 15.31 -15.37
N THR A 174 1.31 16.50 -15.06
CA THR A 174 0.74 16.86 -13.76
C THR A 174 -0.49 16.02 -13.40
N GLN A 175 -1.42 15.76 -14.33
CA GLN A 175 -2.56 14.88 -14.03
C GLN A 175 -2.11 13.46 -13.68
N ILE A 176 -1.14 12.90 -14.42
CA ILE A 176 -0.64 11.54 -14.18
C ILE A 176 -0.04 11.46 -12.79
N LEU A 177 0.80 12.44 -12.42
CA LEU A 177 1.41 12.53 -11.11
C LEU A 177 0.37 12.65 -9.99
N PHE A 178 -0.68 13.45 -10.18
CA PHE A 178 -1.75 13.59 -9.19
C PHE A 178 -2.47 12.27 -8.92
N PHE A 179 -2.87 11.54 -9.97
CA PHE A 179 -3.54 10.24 -9.78
C PHE A 179 -2.60 9.20 -9.18
N CYS A 180 -1.30 9.23 -9.50
CA CYS A 180 -0.32 8.37 -8.81
C CYS A 180 -0.29 8.65 -7.29
N VAL A 181 -0.32 9.93 -6.89
CA VAL A 181 -0.32 10.35 -5.49
C VAL A 181 -1.65 10.00 -4.81
N SER A 182 -2.78 10.23 -5.49
CA SER A 182 -4.11 9.88 -4.98
C SER A 182 -4.28 8.38 -4.80
N ASP A 183 -3.73 7.57 -5.70
CA ASP A 183 -3.80 6.11 -5.65
C ASP A 183 -3.06 5.55 -4.43
N MET A 184 -2.03 6.25 -3.90
CA MET A 184 -1.28 5.82 -2.71
C MET A 184 -2.17 5.61 -1.48
N GLY A 185 -3.31 6.31 -1.39
CA GLY A 185 -4.29 6.12 -0.31
C GLY A 185 -4.90 4.71 -0.26
N ASN A 186 -4.79 3.93 -1.33
CA ASN A 186 -5.20 2.52 -1.37
C ASN A 186 -4.17 1.58 -0.70
N ILE A 187 -2.91 2.00 -0.56
CA ILE A 187 -1.87 1.22 0.13
C ILE A 187 -2.01 1.39 1.63
N ASP A 188 -2.01 2.64 2.10
CA ASP A 188 -2.12 3.01 3.50
C ASP A 188 -3.12 4.18 3.66
N PRO A 189 -4.08 4.08 4.61
CA PRO A 189 -5.07 5.13 4.81
C PRO A 189 -4.47 6.50 5.21
N MET A 190 -3.21 6.54 5.67
CA MET A 190 -2.52 7.79 6.01
C MET A 190 -1.98 8.55 4.78
N TYR A 191 -1.88 7.89 3.62
CA TYR A 191 -1.36 8.48 2.37
C TYR A 191 -2.44 9.26 1.62
N GLN A 192 -2.98 10.30 2.26
CA GLN A 192 -4.05 11.13 1.71
C GLN A 192 -3.55 12.56 1.51
N TYR A 193 -3.76 13.15 0.34
CA TYR A 193 -3.27 14.48 -0.02
C TYR A 193 -4.41 15.31 -0.63
N SER A 194 -4.49 16.60 -0.32
CA SER A 194 -5.48 17.49 -0.96
C SER A 194 -5.00 17.95 -2.34
N LEU A 195 -5.95 18.30 -3.21
CA LEU A 195 -5.66 18.97 -4.48
C LEU A 195 -4.99 20.33 -4.25
N GLU A 196 -5.42 21.08 -3.23
CA GLU A 196 -4.85 22.38 -2.88
C GLU A 196 -3.36 22.29 -2.51
N TRP A 197 -3.00 21.29 -1.70
CA TRP A 197 -1.60 21.00 -1.38
C TRP A 197 -0.79 20.68 -2.65
N PHE A 198 -1.35 19.85 -3.53
CA PHE A 198 -0.69 19.47 -4.78
C PHE A 198 -0.50 20.68 -5.71
N VAL A 199 -1.51 21.54 -5.85
CA VAL A 199 -1.43 22.78 -6.64
C VAL A 199 -0.40 23.75 -6.06
N THR A 200 -0.29 23.84 -4.73
CA THR A 200 0.73 24.68 -4.08
C THR A 200 2.15 24.23 -4.44
N ILE A 201 2.42 22.93 -4.42
CA ILE A 201 3.71 22.37 -4.86
C ILE A 201 3.92 22.61 -6.36
N PHE A 202 2.85 22.52 -7.16
CA PHE A 202 2.92 22.76 -8.59
C PHE A 202 3.31 24.20 -8.94
N LEU A 203 2.66 25.19 -8.32
CA LEU A 203 3.01 26.62 -8.44
C LEU A 203 4.45 26.89 -7.97
N GLY A 204 4.84 26.30 -6.84
CA GLY A 204 6.23 26.33 -6.36
C GLY A 204 7.20 25.71 -7.37
N GLY A 205 6.79 24.63 -8.04
CA GLY A 205 7.54 23.94 -9.08
C GLY A 205 7.75 24.79 -10.32
N ILE A 206 6.73 25.49 -10.80
CA ILE A 206 6.80 26.39 -11.96
C ILE A 206 7.76 27.56 -11.66
N SER A 207 7.60 28.20 -10.50
CA SER A 207 8.38 29.38 -10.11
C SER A 207 9.86 29.07 -9.87
N GLN A 208 10.19 27.90 -9.31
CA GLN A 208 11.56 27.50 -8.97
C GLN A 208 12.29 26.75 -10.10
N ALA A 209 11.56 26.22 -11.09
CA ALA A 209 12.16 25.56 -12.24
C ALA A 209 13.04 26.53 -13.04
N GLU A 210 14.13 26.01 -13.62
CA GLU A 210 15.05 26.79 -14.44
C GLU A 210 14.35 27.40 -15.66
N ARG A 211 14.49 28.72 -15.82
CA ARG A 211 13.91 29.46 -16.95
C ARG A 211 14.66 29.12 -18.25
N ALA A 212 13.96 29.09 -19.37
CA ALA A 212 14.54 28.83 -20.68
C ALA A 212 13.85 29.69 -21.75
N ASP A 213 14.61 30.16 -22.74
CA ASP A 213 14.09 31.00 -23.82
C ASP A 213 13.25 30.19 -24.84
N ASN A 214 13.55 28.89 -24.97
CA ASN A 214 12.76 27.96 -25.77
C ASN A 214 11.66 27.33 -24.90
N LEU A 215 10.40 27.48 -25.33
CA LEU A 215 9.26 26.91 -24.66
C LEU A 215 9.36 25.39 -24.45
N GLN A 216 9.86 24.63 -25.44
CA GLN A 216 9.99 23.18 -25.30
C GLN A 216 10.97 22.80 -24.18
N GLN A 217 12.07 23.54 -24.07
CA GLN A 217 13.04 23.35 -22.99
C GLN A 217 12.45 23.79 -21.64
N ARG A 218 11.67 24.88 -21.61
CA ARG A 218 10.97 25.35 -20.42
C ARG A 218 9.99 24.30 -19.89
N VAL A 219 9.18 23.72 -20.78
CA VAL A 219 8.25 22.62 -20.46
C VAL A 219 8.99 21.42 -19.86
N LEU A 220 10.13 21.03 -20.43
CA LEU A 220 10.95 19.94 -19.90
C LEU A 220 11.50 20.26 -18.50
N ASN A 221 12.01 21.48 -18.30
CA ASN A 221 12.55 21.93 -17.02
C ASN A 221 11.47 21.93 -15.92
N ILE A 222 10.27 22.45 -16.21
CA ILE A 222 9.13 22.44 -15.29
C ILE A 222 8.76 21.00 -14.92
N ASN A 223 8.59 20.13 -15.91
CA ASN A 223 8.25 18.73 -15.67
C ASN A 223 9.31 18.02 -14.82
N ASN A 224 10.60 18.19 -15.13
CA ASN A 224 11.68 17.53 -14.40
C ASN A 224 11.83 18.04 -12.96
N TYR A 225 11.62 19.33 -12.73
CA TYR A 225 11.68 19.91 -11.39
C TYR A 225 10.46 19.51 -10.56
N PHE A 226 9.27 19.67 -11.12
CA PHE A 226 8.02 19.35 -10.44
C PHE A 226 7.92 17.87 -10.07
N THR A 227 8.25 16.95 -10.98
CA THR A 227 8.24 15.50 -10.70
C THR A 227 9.14 15.15 -9.52
N PHE A 228 10.34 15.73 -9.45
CA PHE A 228 11.26 15.47 -8.33
C PHE A 228 10.82 16.15 -7.02
N SER A 229 10.34 17.40 -7.09
CA SER A 229 9.83 18.13 -5.94
C SER A 229 8.63 17.41 -5.32
N LEU A 230 7.68 16.97 -6.15
CA LEU A 230 6.54 16.18 -5.71
C LEU A 230 7.00 14.85 -5.10
N TYR A 231 7.91 14.13 -5.76
CA TYR A 231 8.48 12.90 -5.23
C TYR A 231 9.10 13.08 -3.84
N SER A 232 9.96 14.10 -3.65
CA SER A 232 10.58 14.39 -2.36
C SER A 232 9.55 14.69 -1.28
N ASN A 233 8.55 15.52 -1.57
CA ASN A 233 7.52 15.89 -0.60
C ASN A 233 6.65 14.69 -0.20
N VAL A 234 6.25 13.86 -1.17
CA VAL A 234 5.47 12.64 -0.90
C VAL A 234 6.31 11.64 -0.10
N CYS A 235 7.56 11.39 -0.48
CA CYS A 235 8.44 10.41 0.19
C CYS A 235 8.72 10.73 1.66
N ARG A 236 8.64 12.00 2.10
CA ARG A 236 8.72 12.35 3.54
C ARG A 236 7.59 11.74 4.36
N SER A 237 6.44 11.51 3.72
CA SER A 237 5.23 10.96 4.34
C SER A 237 4.98 9.49 4.02
N LEU A 238 5.85 8.86 3.22
CA LEU A 238 5.79 7.42 2.92
C LEU A 238 6.74 6.64 3.83
N PHE A 239 6.36 5.41 4.17
CA PHE A 239 7.28 4.46 4.77
C PHE A 239 8.32 4.02 3.73
N GLU A 240 9.51 3.64 4.19
CA GLU A 240 10.65 3.28 3.33
C GLU A 240 10.30 2.18 2.33
N LYS A 241 9.50 1.19 2.76
CA LYS A 241 9.01 0.09 1.90
C LYS A 241 8.20 0.56 0.69
N ASP A 242 7.56 1.73 0.75
CA ASP A 242 6.64 2.22 -0.27
C ASP A 242 7.31 3.27 -1.19
N LYS A 243 8.51 3.75 -0.87
CA LYS A 243 9.21 4.80 -1.65
C LYS A 243 9.64 4.32 -3.03
N LEU A 244 10.27 3.13 -3.11
CA LEU A 244 10.65 2.54 -4.40
C LEU A 244 9.41 2.21 -5.24
N LEU A 245 8.37 1.68 -4.59
CA LEU A 245 7.10 1.41 -5.24
C LEU A 245 6.53 2.67 -5.89
N PHE A 246 6.53 3.79 -5.16
CA PHE A 246 6.06 5.07 -5.68
C PHE A 246 6.91 5.57 -6.85
N ALA A 247 8.25 5.55 -6.73
CA ALA A 247 9.15 5.94 -7.82
C ALA A 247 8.92 5.12 -9.10
N PHE A 248 8.78 3.79 -8.94
CA PHE A 248 8.51 2.88 -10.04
C PHE A 248 7.11 3.11 -10.66
N LEU A 249 6.10 3.39 -9.83
CA LEU A 249 4.75 3.72 -10.28
C LEU A 249 4.73 5.00 -11.13
N LEU A 250 5.40 6.07 -10.67
CA LEU A 250 5.52 7.33 -11.42
C LEU A 250 6.13 7.07 -12.81
N CYS A 251 7.27 6.37 -12.84
CA CYS A 251 7.95 6.06 -14.09
C CYS A 251 7.08 5.22 -15.04
N THR A 252 6.42 4.19 -14.50
CA THR A 252 5.61 3.26 -15.29
C THR A 252 4.35 3.94 -15.83
N ARG A 253 3.64 4.72 -15.02
CA ARG A 253 2.41 5.42 -15.46
C ARG A 253 2.69 6.45 -16.55
N MET A 254 3.83 7.16 -16.47
CA MET A 254 4.27 8.05 -17.55
C MET A 254 4.53 7.29 -18.85
N LYS A 255 5.16 6.11 -18.78
CA LYS A 255 5.44 5.24 -19.92
C LYS A 255 4.17 4.60 -20.52
N MET A 256 3.22 4.20 -19.66
CA MET A 256 1.91 3.70 -20.08
C MET A 256 1.10 4.74 -20.84
N TYR A 257 1.11 5.99 -20.38
CA TYR A 257 0.42 7.08 -21.07
C TYR A 257 0.98 7.29 -22.50
N ARG A 258 2.29 7.07 -22.69
CA ARG A 258 2.96 7.11 -24.01
C ARG A 258 2.76 5.83 -24.84
N ALA A 259 1.96 4.87 -24.36
CA ALA A 259 1.76 3.56 -24.96
C ALA A 259 3.05 2.74 -25.15
N GLU A 260 4.07 2.98 -24.32
CA GLU A 260 5.34 2.24 -24.36
C GLU A 260 5.29 0.93 -23.55
N ILE A 261 4.27 0.74 -22.70
CA ILE A 261 4.06 -0.47 -21.90
C ILE A 261 2.68 -1.04 -22.26
N ASN A 262 2.65 -2.31 -22.65
CA ASN A 262 1.40 -3.02 -22.90
C ASN A 262 0.69 -3.37 -21.56
N MET A 263 -0.62 -3.15 -21.50
CA MET A 263 -1.42 -3.37 -20.28
C MET A 263 -1.51 -4.84 -19.87
N ASP A 264 -1.50 -5.78 -20.82
CA ASP A 264 -1.51 -7.22 -20.54
C ASP A 264 -0.14 -7.68 -20.00
N GLU A 265 0.96 -7.16 -20.55
CA GLU A 265 2.32 -7.37 -20.03
C GLU A 265 2.45 -6.81 -18.60
N TRP A 266 1.92 -5.61 -18.37
CA TRP A 266 1.87 -5.01 -17.04
C TRP A 266 1.06 -5.85 -16.05
N ARG A 267 -0.13 -6.31 -16.44
CA ARG A 267 -0.94 -7.19 -15.60
C ARG A 267 -0.21 -8.49 -15.27
N PHE A 268 0.46 -9.10 -16.24
CA PHE A 268 1.27 -10.29 -16.01
C PHE A 268 2.43 -10.04 -15.04
N MET A 269 3.10 -8.89 -15.14
CA MET A 269 4.14 -8.47 -14.20
C MET A 269 3.61 -8.35 -12.76
N LEU A 270 2.36 -7.93 -12.57
CA LEU A 270 1.77 -7.78 -11.23
C LEU A 270 1.13 -9.06 -10.68
N ALA A 271 0.17 -9.66 -11.41
CA ALA A 271 -0.66 -10.77 -10.94
C ALA A 271 -0.14 -12.17 -11.34
N GLY A 272 0.83 -12.21 -12.26
CA GLY A 272 1.27 -13.45 -12.90
C GLY A 272 0.23 -13.98 -13.89
N GLY A 273 0.45 -15.21 -14.34
CA GLY A 273 -0.49 -15.90 -15.22
C GLY A 273 -1.77 -16.33 -14.52
N THR A 274 -2.92 -15.99 -15.10
CA THR A 274 -4.24 -16.47 -14.65
C THR A 274 -4.65 -17.79 -15.30
N THR A 275 -4.09 -18.10 -16.47
CA THR A 275 -4.37 -19.32 -17.24
C THR A 275 -3.31 -20.38 -16.97
N VAL A 276 -3.74 -21.58 -16.58
CA VAL A 276 -2.83 -22.73 -16.46
C VAL A 276 -2.64 -23.35 -17.85
N MET A 277 -1.45 -23.19 -18.41
CA MET A 277 -1.07 -23.82 -19.69
C MET A 277 -0.88 -25.33 -19.52
N LYS A 278 -0.99 -26.09 -20.62
CA LYS A 278 -0.68 -27.54 -20.61
C LYS A 278 0.74 -27.76 -20.10
N GLU A 279 0.89 -28.67 -19.14
CA GLU A 279 2.19 -29.01 -18.55
C GLU A 279 3.14 -29.49 -19.64
N THR A 280 4.14 -28.65 -19.95
CA THR A 280 5.30 -29.09 -20.72
C THR A 280 6.38 -29.51 -19.73
N PRO A 281 7.12 -30.60 -20.00
CA PRO A 281 8.16 -31.06 -19.09
C PRO A 281 9.24 -30.00 -18.94
N ASN A 282 9.69 -29.81 -17.70
CA ASN A 282 10.75 -28.87 -17.37
C ASN A 282 12.06 -29.31 -18.07
N PRO A 283 12.65 -28.45 -18.93
CA PRO A 283 13.84 -28.80 -19.70
C PRO A 283 15.11 -28.91 -18.84
N ALA A 284 15.16 -28.24 -17.68
CA ALA A 284 16.33 -28.24 -16.81
C ALA A 284 15.93 -28.36 -15.32
N PRO A 285 15.42 -29.52 -14.90
CA PRO A 285 14.87 -29.73 -13.56
C PRO A 285 15.94 -29.87 -12.47
N GLU A 286 17.21 -29.59 -12.79
CA GLU A 286 18.33 -29.52 -11.83
C GLU A 286 18.42 -28.16 -11.15
N TRP A 287 18.08 -27.08 -11.87
CA TRP A 287 18.18 -25.70 -11.38
C TRP A 287 16.90 -24.88 -11.57
N ILE A 288 16.03 -25.23 -12.52
CA ILE A 288 14.73 -24.58 -12.68
C ILE A 288 13.71 -25.26 -11.77
N SER A 289 13.10 -24.51 -10.87
CA SER A 289 12.00 -25.01 -10.05
C SER A 289 10.74 -25.24 -10.90
N GLY A 290 9.89 -26.20 -10.53
CA GLY A 290 8.61 -26.40 -11.23
C GLY A 290 7.74 -25.14 -11.27
N ARG A 291 7.79 -24.32 -10.21
CA ARG A 291 7.11 -23.02 -10.15
C ARG A 291 7.65 -22.04 -11.20
N SER A 292 8.97 -21.86 -11.27
CA SER A 292 9.61 -20.98 -12.26
C SER A 292 9.30 -21.42 -13.68
N TRP A 293 9.28 -22.74 -13.94
CA TRP A 293 8.93 -23.26 -15.26
C TRP A 293 7.46 -22.98 -15.64
N ILE A 294 6.54 -23.08 -14.69
CA ILE A 294 5.14 -22.69 -14.90
C ILE A 294 5.06 -21.19 -15.23
N ASP A 295 5.78 -20.35 -14.48
CA ASP A 295 5.80 -18.90 -14.76
C ASP A 295 6.35 -18.60 -16.16
N ILE A 296 7.40 -19.28 -16.63
CA ILE A 296 7.98 -19.16 -17.98
C ILE A 296 7.00 -19.62 -19.06
N THR A 297 6.38 -20.79 -18.88
CA THR A 297 5.42 -21.33 -19.87
C THR A 297 4.18 -20.46 -19.98
N THR A 298 3.76 -19.83 -18.89
CA THR A 298 2.60 -18.94 -18.90
C THR A 298 2.86 -17.61 -19.59
N THR A 299 4.12 -17.20 -19.81
CA THR A 299 4.41 -15.97 -20.57
C THR A 299 3.94 -16.07 -22.02
N GLN A 300 3.79 -17.28 -22.58
CA GLN A 300 3.35 -17.49 -23.96
C GLN A 300 1.96 -16.90 -24.29
N VAL A 301 1.17 -16.57 -23.27
CA VAL A 301 -0.12 -15.88 -23.44
C VAL A 301 0.07 -14.45 -23.97
N LEU A 302 1.24 -13.86 -23.77
CA LEU A 302 1.57 -12.52 -24.26
C LEU A 302 2.09 -12.59 -25.70
N ASP A 303 1.57 -11.74 -26.58
CA ASP A 303 1.86 -11.77 -28.02
C ASP A 303 3.36 -11.77 -28.35
N LYS A 304 4.15 -10.93 -27.67
CA LYS A 304 5.61 -10.85 -27.86
C LYS A 304 6.39 -12.04 -27.28
N PHE A 305 5.80 -12.76 -26.33
CA PHE A 305 6.44 -13.88 -25.62
C PHE A 305 5.96 -15.25 -26.12
N ALA A 306 5.12 -15.31 -27.15
CA ALA A 306 4.54 -16.56 -27.67
C ALA A 306 5.60 -17.65 -27.96
N LYS A 307 6.75 -17.25 -28.52
CA LYS A 307 7.88 -18.15 -28.84
C LYS A 307 8.92 -18.30 -27.71
N PHE A 308 8.82 -17.48 -26.65
CA PHE A 308 9.83 -17.39 -25.60
C PHE A 308 10.10 -18.73 -24.90
N SER A 309 9.06 -19.44 -24.47
CA SER A 309 9.19 -20.73 -23.76
C SER A 309 9.78 -21.84 -24.64
N GLU A 310 9.57 -21.79 -25.96
CA GLU A 310 10.19 -22.74 -26.90
C GLU A 310 11.69 -22.42 -27.08
N ASP A 311 12.02 -21.16 -27.33
CA ASP A 311 13.41 -20.70 -27.50
C ASP A 311 14.23 -20.78 -26.21
N PHE A 312 13.58 -20.71 -25.06
CA PHE A 312 14.20 -20.92 -23.76
C PHE A 312 14.88 -22.29 -23.68
N LYS A 313 14.25 -23.34 -24.24
CA LYS A 313 14.80 -24.70 -24.28
C LYS A 313 16.06 -24.80 -25.14
N ASN A 314 16.19 -23.94 -26.13
CA ASN A 314 17.32 -23.93 -27.06
C ASN A 314 18.55 -23.19 -26.48
N ASN A 315 18.35 -22.32 -25.48
CA ASN A 315 19.40 -21.44 -24.94
C ASN A 315 19.63 -21.61 -23.42
N LEU A 316 19.55 -22.85 -22.91
CA LEU A 316 19.60 -23.14 -21.47
C LEU A 316 20.87 -22.62 -20.78
N ASP A 317 22.04 -22.72 -21.41
CA ASP A 317 23.31 -22.28 -20.81
C ASP A 317 23.36 -20.77 -20.55
N GLY A 318 22.78 -19.98 -21.47
CA GLY A 318 22.69 -18.53 -21.30
C GLY A 318 21.79 -18.13 -20.13
N TYR A 319 20.64 -18.78 -19.99
CA TYR A 319 19.75 -18.54 -18.85
C TYR A 319 20.28 -19.08 -17.54
N LYS A 320 21.06 -20.18 -17.56
CA LYS A 320 21.75 -20.69 -16.39
C LYS A 320 22.79 -19.70 -15.87
N ARG A 321 23.54 -19.04 -16.76
CA ARG A 321 24.46 -17.96 -16.39
C ARG A 321 23.74 -16.82 -15.67
N ILE A 322 22.55 -16.42 -16.13
CA ILE A 322 21.72 -15.42 -15.45
C ILE A 322 21.28 -15.96 -14.09
N PHE A 323 20.78 -17.18 -14.02
CA PHE A 323 20.31 -17.80 -12.79
C PHE A 323 21.39 -17.88 -11.71
N ASP A 324 22.62 -18.26 -12.07
CA ASP A 324 23.77 -18.40 -11.17
C ASP A 324 24.45 -17.05 -10.83
N SER A 325 24.14 -15.97 -11.56
CA SER A 325 24.74 -14.65 -11.32
C SER A 325 24.26 -14.01 -10.01
N THR A 326 25.14 -13.26 -9.35
CA THR A 326 24.80 -12.44 -8.17
C THR A 326 24.09 -11.13 -8.56
N ILE A 327 24.24 -10.70 -9.83
CA ILE A 327 23.67 -9.47 -10.40
C ILE A 327 22.87 -9.76 -11.69
N PRO A 328 21.88 -10.67 -11.64
CA PRO A 328 21.18 -11.15 -12.83
C PRO A 328 20.41 -10.07 -13.59
N HIS A 329 20.03 -8.98 -12.91
CA HIS A 329 19.33 -7.84 -13.50
C HIS A 329 20.19 -7.00 -14.47
N LYS A 330 21.52 -7.20 -14.48
CA LYS A 330 22.46 -6.54 -15.41
C LYS A 330 23.03 -7.47 -16.48
N GLU A 331 22.77 -8.77 -16.39
CA GLU A 331 23.19 -9.73 -17.40
C GLU A 331 22.32 -9.60 -18.65
N GLU A 332 22.92 -9.80 -19.82
CA GLU A 332 22.19 -9.73 -21.09
C GLU A 332 21.39 -11.03 -21.34
N LEU A 333 20.19 -10.90 -21.90
CA LEU A 333 19.40 -12.06 -22.31
C LEU A 333 20.07 -12.78 -23.49
N PRO A 334 20.03 -14.13 -23.53
CA PRO A 334 20.60 -14.89 -24.63
C PRO A 334 19.74 -14.83 -25.90
N GLY A 335 20.38 -14.94 -27.06
CA GLY A 335 19.71 -15.04 -28.35
C GLY A 335 19.14 -13.71 -28.87
N THR A 336 18.04 -13.78 -29.62
CA THR A 336 17.38 -12.62 -30.25
C THR A 336 16.68 -11.70 -29.24
N TRP A 337 16.36 -12.22 -28.05
CA TRP A 337 15.66 -11.51 -26.98
C TRP A 337 16.45 -10.34 -26.39
N LYS A 338 17.77 -10.27 -26.64
CA LYS A 338 18.59 -9.13 -26.24
C LYS A 338 18.11 -7.83 -26.89
N ASP A 339 17.80 -7.90 -28.19
CA ASP A 339 17.46 -6.74 -29.02
C ASP A 339 15.94 -6.60 -29.20
N ASP A 340 15.20 -7.72 -29.19
CA ASP A 340 13.75 -7.72 -29.37
C ASP A 340 12.98 -7.22 -28.13
N PHE A 341 13.51 -7.45 -26.91
CA PHE A 341 12.85 -7.03 -25.67
C PHE A 341 13.32 -5.67 -25.18
N ASP A 342 12.34 -4.83 -24.83
CA ASP A 342 12.58 -3.60 -24.07
C ASP A 342 12.95 -3.89 -22.60
N ASP A 343 13.35 -2.86 -21.87
CA ASP A 343 13.79 -3.02 -20.47
C ASP A 343 12.66 -3.57 -19.57
N PHE A 344 11.39 -3.26 -19.87
CA PHE A 344 10.26 -3.73 -19.09
C PHE A 344 9.99 -5.23 -19.33
N GLN A 345 10.05 -5.68 -20.59
CA GLN A 345 9.93 -7.07 -20.99
C GLN A 345 11.07 -7.92 -20.41
N LYS A 346 12.30 -7.37 -20.35
CA LYS A 346 13.45 -8.01 -19.67
C LYS A 346 13.18 -8.24 -18.18
N MET A 347 12.50 -7.32 -17.50
CA MET A 347 12.11 -7.50 -16.10
C MET A 347 11.08 -8.63 -15.92
N ILE A 348 10.18 -8.86 -16.88
CA ILE A 348 9.24 -10.00 -16.84
C ILE A 348 10.01 -11.33 -16.88
N VAL A 349 11.02 -11.44 -17.75
CA VAL A 349 11.89 -12.63 -17.81
C VAL A 349 12.63 -12.83 -16.49
N LEU A 350 13.20 -11.76 -15.94
CA LEU A 350 13.88 -11.80 -14.64
C LEU A 350 12.93 -12.26 -13.52
N LYS A 351 11.66 -11.83 -13.54
CA LYS A 351 10.66 -12.22 -12.53
C LYS A 351 10.45 -13.73 -12.51
N CYS A 352 10.45 -14.37 -13.68
CA CYS A 352 10.26 -15.81 -13.82
C CYS A 352 11.47 -16.61 -13.32
N LEU A 353 12.70 -16.09 -13.50
CA LEU A 353 13.95 -16.79 -13.16
C LEU A 353 14.49 -16.45 -11.76
N ARG A 354 14.61 -15.17 -11.46
CA ARG A 354 15.22 -14.60 -10.24
C ARG A 354 14.33 -13.51 -9.65
N PRO A 355 13.15 -13.87 -9.11
CA PRO A 355 12.22 -12.92 -8.51
C PRO A 355 12.81 -12.14 -7.33
N ASP A 356 13.88 -12.63 -6.70
CA ASP A 356 14.62 -11.92 -5.65
C ASP A 356 15.30 -10.63 -6.12
N LYS A 357 15.53 -10.45 -7.42
CA LYS A 357 16.28 -9.33 -7.99
C LYS A 357 15.43 -8.32 -8.74
N ILE A 358 14.11 -8.40 -8.59
CA ILE A 358 13.17 -7.49 -9.25
C ILE A 358 13.20 -6.09 -8.62
N THR A 359 13.38 -5.97 -7.31
CA THR A 359 13.56 -4.68 -6.64
C THR A 359 14.80 -3.95 -7.17
N ASP A 360 15.92 -4.66 -7.33
CA ASP A 360 17.14 -4.13 -7.95
C ASP A 360 16.88 -3.70 -9.41
N ALA A 361 16.19 -4.52 -10.20
CA ALA A 361 15.83 -4.17 -11.57
C ALA A 361 14.89 -2.95 -11.66
N MET A 362 13.96 -2.79 -10.70
CA MET A 362 13.10 -1.60 -10.60
C MET A 362 13.92 -0.35 -10.28
N GLN A 363 14.95 -0.45 -9.43
CA GLN A 363 15.85 0.66 -9.14
C GLN A 363 16.64 1.08 -10.38
N ASP A 364 17.17 0.12 -11.13
CA ASP A 364 17.89 0.38 -12.39
C ASP A 364 16.95 1.01 -13.43
N TYR A 365 15.71 0.52 -13.53
CA TYR A 365 14.69 1.08 -14.42
C TYR A 365 14.36 2.54 -14.06
N VAL A 366 14.10 2.83 -12.78
CA VAL A 366 13.85 4.20 -12.29
C VAL A 366 15.07 5.09 -12.53
N THR A 367 16.28 4.58 -12.27
CA THR A 367 17.52 5.33 -12.46
C THR A 367 17.74 5.70 -13.93
N LYS A 368 17.45 4.80 -14.86
CA LYS A 368 17.59 5.03 -16.30
C LYS A 368 16.60 6.08 -16.83
N TYR A 369 15.36 6.09 -16.34
CA TYR A 369 14.29 6.92 -16.92
C TYR A 369 13.94 8.18 -16.13
N LEU A 370 14.10 8.21 -14.81
CA LEU A 370 13.85 9.37 -13.95
C LEU A 370 15.14 9.96 -13.35
N GLY A 371 16.16 9.13 -13.14
CA GLY A 371 17.47 9.51 -12.60
C GLY A 371 17.74 8.96 -11.18
N GLN A 372 19.01 8.89 -10.82
CA GLN A 372 19.49 8.27 -9.56
C GLN A 372 18.92 8.94 -8.29
N ARG A 373 18.64 10.24 -8.33
CA ARG A 373 18.03 11.00 -7.21
C ARG A 373 16.67 10.46 -6.73
N PHE A 374 15.97 9.64 -7.53
CA PHE A 374 14.68 9.02 -7.17
C PHE A 374 14.81 7.70 -6.40
N ILE A 375 16.02 7.21 -6.16
CA ILE A 375 16.28 6.01 -5.35
C ILE A 375 17.17 6.31 -4.13
N GLU A 376 17.68 7.53 -4.02
CA GLU A 376 18.53 7.95 -2.90
C GLU A 376 17.71 8.19 -1.62
N PRO A 377 18.14 7.64 -0.46
CA PRO A 377 17.43 7.85 0.80
C PRO A 377 17.43 9.32 1.20
N GLN A 378 16.23 9.89 1.38
CA GLN A 378 16.08 11.25 1.93
C GLN A 378 16.00 11.18 3.45
N ALA A 379 16.88 11.93 4.14
CA ALA A 379 16.85 12.04 5.58
C ALA A 379 15.57 12.76 6.04
N ALA A 380 14.90 12.19 7.04
CA ALA A 380 13.78 12.86 7.71
C ALA A 380 14.33 14.05 8.52
N ASP A 381 13.94 15.27 8.13
CA ASP A 381 14.40 16.50 8.77
C ASP A 381 13.20 17.30 9.31
N LEU A 382 13.11 17.40 10.63
CA LEU A 382 12.08 18.18 11.33
C LEU A 382 12.14 19.67 10.96
N ASP A 383 13.32 20.23 10.67
CA ASP A 383 13.47 21.62 10.29
C ASP A 383 12.80 21.91 8.93
N LEU A 384 12.84 20.96 7.99
CA LEU A 384 12.17 21.09 6.68
C LEU A 384 10.65 21.00 6.83
N VAL A 385 10.17 19.97 7.52
CA VAL A 385 8.72 19.75 7.73
C VAL A 385 8.08 20.91 8.51
N PHE A 386 8.82 21.50 9.46
CA PHE A 386 8.36 22.65 10.22
C PHE A 386 8.26 23.93 9.37
N LYS A 387 9.15 24.14 8.40
CA LYS A 387 9.05 25.30 7.47
C LYS A 387 7.79 25.28 6.63
N ASP A 388 7.34 24.08 6.26
CA ASP A 388 6.12 23.86 5.48
C ASP A 388 4.85 23.92 6.37
N SER A 389 4.99 24.19 7.68
CA SER A 389 3.87 24.23 8.63
C SER A 389 3.34 25.63 8.92
N ALA A 390 2.04 25.71 9.14
CA ALA A 390 1.31 26.92 9.51
C ALA A 390 0.41 26.66 10.73
N PRO A 391 -0.15 27.69 11.39
CA PRO A 391 -1.11 27.50 12.48
C PRO A 391 -2.35 26.67 12.10
N THR A 392 -2.73 26.71 10.83
CA THR A 392 -3.85 25.97 10.23
C THR A 392 -3.45 24.61 9.66
N ILE A 393 -2.14 24.34 9.50
CA ILE A 393 -1.59 23.12 8.90
C ILE A 393 -1.00 22.25 10.01
N PRO A 394 -1.71 21.21 10.47
CA PRO A 394 -1.22 20.35 11.53
C PRO A 394 -0.02 19.51 11.07
N LEU A 395 0.85 19.16 12.01
CA LEU A 395 2.01 18.31 11.82
C LEU A 395 1.71 16.91 12.35
N ILE A 396 1.97 15.89 11.54
CA ILE A 396 1.55 14.51 11.81
C ILE A 396 2.75 13.56 11.72
N PHE A 397 3.07 12.92 12.83
CA PHE A 397 3.99 11.79 12.86
C PHE A 397 3.23 10.49 12.63
N VAL A 398 3.50 9.87 11.48
CA VAL A 398 2.99 8.55 11.14
C VAL A 398 3.99 7.51 11.66
N LEU A 399 3.60 6.78 12.68
CA LEU A 399 4.48 5.89 13.43
C LEU A 399 4.42 4.48 12.87
N SER A 400 5.58 3.87 12.72
CA SER A 400 5.68 2.42 12.71
C SER A 400 5.64 1.87 14.14
N ALA A 401 5.26 0.60 14.27
CA ALA A 401 5.09 -0.01 15.56
C ALA A 401 6.42 -0.07 16.35
N GLY A 402 6.36 0.29 17.64
CA GLY A 402 7.53 0.38 18.51
C GLY A 402 8.36 1.67 18.43
N THR A 403 7.94 2.68 17.65
CA THR A 403 8.59 4.00 17.59
C THR A 403 7.85 5.07 18.39
N ASP A 404 8.60 6.01 18.97
CA ASP A 404 8.05 7.18 19.67
C ASP A 404 8.89 8.44 19.36
N PRO A 405 8.31 9.45 18.67
CA PRO A 405 9.02 10.67 18.30
C PRO A 405 9.06 11.71 19.42
N ALA A 406 8.45 11.45 20.59
CA ALA A 406 8.32 12.45 21.65
C ALA A 406 9.67 13.03 22.07
N ALA A 407 10.70 12.18 22.25
CA ALA A 407 12.03 12.62 22.64
C ALA A 407 12.67 13.57 21.61
N ASP A 408 12.49 13.28 20.31
CA ASP A 408 13.04 14.10 19.24
C ASP A 408 12.28 15.43 19.11
N LEU A 409 10.96 15.41 19.29
CA LEU A 409 10.15 16.63 19.33
C LEU A 409 10.52 17.54 20.52
N TYR A 410 10.77 16.99 21.71
CA TYR A 410 11.21 17.79 22.86
C TYR A 410 12.57 18.45 22.60
N LYS A 411 13.54 17.70 22.05
CA LYS A 411 14.85 18.26 21.65
C LYS A 411 14.70 19.36 20.60
N PHE A 412 13.79 19.17 19.64
CA PHE A 412 13.49 20.18 18.62
C PHE A 412 12.84 21.43 19.22
N ALA A 413 11.90 21.25 20.15
CA ALA A 413 11.29 22.35 20.89
C ALA A 413 12.30 23.09 21.77
N ASP A 414 13.30 22.41 22.34
CA ASP A 414 14.42 23.05 23.06
C ASP A 414 15.29 23.89 22.11
N LYS A 415 15.64 23.34 20.94
CA LYS A 415 16.40 24.05 19.88
C LYS A 415 15.71 25.36 19.48
N LEU A 416 14.38 25.34 19.34
CA LEU A 416 13.56 26.51 18.99
C LEU A 416 13.12 27.34 20.20
N ARG A 417 13.55 27.00 21.43
CA ARG A 417 13.17 27.65 22.69
C ARG A 417 11.66 27.65 22.97
N PHE A 418 10.94 26.67 22.44
CA PHE A 418 9.49 26.45 22.61
C PHE A 418 9.13 25.38 23.65
N SER A 419 10.11 24.71 24.25
CA SER A 419 9.90 23.62 25.22
C SER A 419 8.95 23.98 26.38
N LYS A 420 9.06 25.17 26.97
CA LYS A 420 8.14 25.66 28.03
C LYS A 420 6.72 26.00 27.54
N LYS A 421 6.55 26.13 26.22
CA LYS A 421 5.27 26.42 25.54
C LYS A 421 4.69 25.19 24.85
N LEU A 422 5.33 24.01 24.98
CA LEU A 422 4.84 22.74 24.46
C LEU A 422 4.05 22.02 25.54
N ASN A 423 2.78 21.73 25.25
CA ASN A 423 1.93 20.92 26.10
C ASN A 423 1.64 19.59 25.40
N ALA A 424 1.87 18.47 26.08
CA ALA A 424 1.59 17.13 25.54
C ALA A 424 0.45 16.43 26.29
N ILE A 425 -0.38 15.68 25.55
CA ILE A 425 -1.37 14.75 26.09
C ILE A 425 -1.32 13.47 25.26
N SER A 426 -1.23 12.32 25.93
CA SER A 426 -1.49 11.02 25.30
C SER A 426 -2.99 10.76 25.29
N LEU A 427 -3.56 10.64 24.09
CA LEU A 427 -4.98 10.42 23.90
C LEU A 427 -5.33 8.97 24.26
N GLY A 428 -6.36 8.84 25.09
CA GLY A 428 -6.91 7.57 25.54
C GLY A 428 -8.34 7.80 26.05
N GLN A 429 -8.93 6.78 26.67
CA GLN A 429 -10.30 6.86 27.16
C GLN A 429 -10.48 8.05 28.13
N GLY A 430 -11.43 8.93 27.82
CA GLY A 430 -11.79 10.08 28.67
C GLY A 430 -10.91 11.35 28.53
N GLN A 431 -9.87 11.35 27.69
CA GLN A 431 -8.98 12.53 27.55
C GLN A 431 -9.48 13.60 26.56
N GLY A 432 -10.52 13.32 25.77
CA GLY A 432 -11.04 14.21 24.71
C GLY A 432 -11.37 15.64 25.18
N PRO A 433 -12.18 15.85 26.23
CA PRO A 433 -12.53 17.19 26.71
C PRO A 433 -11.32 18.01 27.17
N ARG A 434 -10.33 17.35 27.79
CA ARG A 434 -9.09 18.00 28.22
C ARG A 434 -8.22 18.40 27.03
N ALA A 435 -8.16 17.54 26.01
CA ALA A 435 -7.46 17.83 24.76
C ALA A 435 -8.10 19.02 24.03
N GLU A 436 -9.42 19.08 23.93
CA GLU A 436 -10.13 20.22 23.34
C GLU A 436 -9.83 21.54 24.08
N ALA A 437 -9.94 21.55 25.40
CA ALA A 437 -9.64 22.75 26.20
C ALA A 437 -8.18 23.20 26.04
N MET A 438 -7.25 22.24 25.96
CA MET A 438 -5.82 22.51 25.71
C MET A 438 -5.60 23.14 24.34
N MET A 439 -6.25 22.61 23.30
CA MET A 439 -6.13 23.13 21.93
C MET A 439 -6.66 24.57 21.84
N ARG A 440 -7.87 24.83 22.36
CA ARG A 440 -8.46 26.19 22.36
C ARG A 440 -7.56 27.20 23.08
N SER A 441 -7.06 26.85 24.26
CA SER A 441 -6.15 27.73 25.00
C SER A 441 -4.82 27.95 24.27
N ALA A 442 -4.31 26.95 23.55
CA ALA A 442 -3.08 27.06 22.80
C ALA A 442 -3.21 27.92 21.54
N MET A 443 -4.37 27.87 20.86
CA MET A 443 -4.70 28.72 19.72
C MET A 443 -4.70 30.20 20.10
N GLU A 444 -5.21 30.55 21.28
CA GLU A 444 -5.23 31.93 21.80
C GLU A 444 -3.83 32.39 22.27
N ARG A 445 -3.07 31.51 22.95
CA ARG A 445 -1.82 31.88 23.63
C ARG A 445 -0.54 31.62 22.81
N GLY A 446 -0.64 31.07 21.61
CA GLY A 446 0.52 30.74 20.78
C GLY A 446 1.39 29.63 21.36
N LYS A 447 0.76 28.53 21.79
CA LYS A 447 1.46 27.35 22.34
C LYS A 447 1.47 26.20 21.35
N TRP A 448 2.38 25.26 21.57
CA TRP A 448 2.39 24.01 20.82
C TRP A 448 1.62 22.96 21.59
N VAL A 449 0.84 22.18 20.86
CA VAL A 449 0.07 21.08 21.43
C VAL A 449 0.51 19.79 20.78
N PHE A 450 0.83 18.79 21.59
CA PHE A 450 1.27 17.48 21.13
C PHE A 450 0.30 16.40 21.61
N PHE A 451 -0.50 15.88 20.68
CA PHE A 451 -1.41 14.78 20.95
C PHE A 451 -0.81 13.46 20.48
N GLN A 452 -0.58 12.57 21.42
CA GLN A 452 -0.01 11.26 21.13
C GLN A 452 -1.11 10.21 20.98
N ASN A 453 -0.84 9.17 20.19
CA ASN A 453 -1.66 7.97 20.06
C ASN A 453 -3.09 8.23 19.58
N CYS A 454 -3.26 9.11 18.59
CA CYS A 454 -4.58 9.48 18.06
C CYS A 454 -5.41 8.27 17.59
N HIS A 455 -4.78 7.24 17.03
CA HIS A 455 -5.43 5.97 16.66
C HIS A 455 -6.14 5.24 17.82
N LEU A 456 -5.78 5.51 19.08
CA LEU A 456 -6.41 4.92 20.27
C LEU A 456 -7.65 5.70 20.76
N ALA A 457 -7.97 6.85 20.15
CA ALA A 457 -9.07 7.71 20.56
C ALA A 457 -10.14 7.88 19.45
N PRO A 458 -10.74 6.78 18.95
CA PRO A 458 -11.65 6.82 17.80
C PRO A 458 -12.87 7.73 18.00
N SER A 459 -13.39 7.82 19.23
CA SER A 459 -14.54 8.67 19.56
C SER A 459 -14.24 10.17 19.54
N PHE A 460 -12.98 10.58 19.71
CA PHE A 460 -12.58 11.99 19.73
C PHE A 460 -12.15 12.50 18.36
N MET A 461 -11.75 11.61 17.44
CA MET A 461 -11.24 12.01 16.12
C MET A 461 -12.24 12.86 15.30
N PRO A 462 -13.55 12.62 15.29
CA PRO A 462 -14.51 13.50 14.60
C PRO A 462 -14.55 14.92 15.20
N THR A 463 -14.44 15.03 16.54
CA THR A 463 -14.35 16.33 17.22
C THR A 463 -13.05 17.04 16.87
N MET A 464 -11.94 16.30 16.82
CA MET A 464 -10.64 16.83 16.39
C MET A 464 -10.69 17.39 14.97
N GLU A 465 -11.28 16.65 14.02
CA GLU A 465 -11.47 17.11 12.64
C GLU A 465 -12.20 18.45 12.62
N ARG A 466 -13.31 18.53 13.37
CA ARG A 466 -14.12 19.74 13.46
C ARG A 466 -13.37 20.92 14.10
N LEU A 467 -12.51 20.67 15.08
CA LEU A 467 -11.69 21.71 15.71
C LEU A 467 -10.64 22.26 14.74
N VAL A 468 -10.02 21.41 13.93
CA VAL A 468 -9.04 21.81 12.91
C VAL A 468 -9.71 22.55 11.76
N GLU A 469 -10.87 22.08 11.29
CA GLU A 469 -11.64 22.73 10.22
C GLU A 469 -12.16 24.13 10.63
N GLN A 470 -12.40 24.36 11.93
CA GLN A 470 -12.87 25.63 12.47
C GLN A 470 -11.76 26.62 12.87
N ILE A 471 -10.49 26.31 12.57
CA ILE A 471 -9.39 27.25 12.84
C ILE A 471 -9.54 28.45 11.90
N ASP A 472 -9.89 29.60 12.48
CA ASP A 472 -9.97 30.89 11.79
C ASP A 472 -8.54 31.44 11.58
N PRO A 473 -8.07 31.54 10.32
CA PRO A 473 -6.71 32.01 10.02
C PRO A 473 -6.41 33.42 10.54
N ASP A 474 -7.43 34.27 10.67
CA ASP A 474 -7.27 35.67 11.07
C ASP A 474 -7.19 35.83 12.60
N LYS A 475 -7.72 34.87 13.37
CA LYS A 475 -7.78 34.93 14.84
C LYS A 475 -6.74 34.05 15.53
N VAL A 476 -6.27 33.00 14.88
CA VAL A 476 -5.32 32.05 15.47
C VAL A 476 -3.95 32.71 15.68
N HIS A 477 -3.30 32.44 16.82
CA HIS A 477 -1.97 32.97 17.09
C HIS A 477 -0.93 32.37 16.14
N ARG A 478 -0.05 33.21 15.57
CA ARG A 478 0.95 32.81 14.53
C ARG A 478 1.93 31.71 14.97
N ASP A 479 2.28 31.68 16.26
CA ASP A 479 3.15 30.66 16.87
C ASP A 479 2.46 29.33 17.20
N PHE A 480 1.13 29.25 17.12
CA PHE A 480 0.40 28.01 17.40
C PHE A 480 0.82 26.91 16.43
N ARG A 481 1.07 25.70 16.95
CA ARG A 481 1.34 24.50 16.15
C ARG A 481 0.67 23.29 16.80
N LEU A 482 0.01 22.49 15.98
CA LEU A 482 -0.61 21.23 16.38
C LEU A 482 0.23 20.06 15.88
N TRP A 483 0.69 19.22 16.81
CA TRP A 483 1.46 18.01 16.55
C TRP A 483 0.63 16.79 16.93
N LEU A 484 0.51 15.83 16.03
CA LEU A 484 -0.28 14.61 16.18
C LEU A 484 0.61 13.39 15.98
N THR A 485 0.44 12.32 16.78
CA THR A 485 1.04 11.02 16.48
C THR A 485 -0.01 9.95 16.27
N SER A 486 0.20 9.09 15.27
CA SER A 486 -0.66 7.96 15.03
C SER A 486 0.07 6.83 14.32
N MET A 487 -0.23 5.59 14.69
CA MET A 487 -0.02 4.46 13.79
C MET A 487 -1.05 4.55 12.65
N PRO A 488 -0.76 3.97 11.47
CA PRO A 488 -1.72 3.83 10.38
C PRO A 488 -3.09 3.34 10.85
N SER A 489 -4.13 4.11 10.58
CA SER A 489 -5.49 3.84 11.08
C SER A 489 -6.54 4.46 10.16
N LYS A 490 -7.54 3.67 9.79
CA LYS A 490 -8.70 4.14 9.01
C LYS A 490 -9.61 5.10 9.78
N VAL A 491 -9.44 5.20 11.09
CA VAL A 491 -10.24 6.10 11.95
C VAL A 491 -9.68 7.52 11.96
N PHE A 492 -8.42 7.70 11.56
CA PHE A 492 -7.83 9.01 11.53
C PHE A 492 -8.51 9.89 10.46
N PRO A 493 -8.92 11.12 10.76
CA PRO A 493 -9.72 11.94 9.85
C PRO A 493 -8.99 12.27 8.56
N VAL A 494 -9.62 11.98 7.42
CA VAL A 494 -9.07 12.22 6.09
C VAL A 494 -8.78 13.70 5.86
N PHE A 495 -9.63 14.61 6.35
CA PHE A 495 -9.41 16.06 6.22
C PHE A 495 -8.10 16.52 6.87
N ILE A 496 -7.80 16.04 8.08
CA ILE A 496 -6.55 16.35 8.78
C ILE A 496 -5.34 15.80 7.98
N LEU A 497 -5.46 14.61 7.40
CA LEU A 497 -4.38 14.02 6.60
C LEU A 497 -4.15 14.76 5.28
N GLN A 498 -5.22 15.17 4.61
CA GLN A 498 -5.17 15.89 3.35
C GLN A 498 -4.53 17.26 3.48
N ASN A 499 -4.81 17.96 4.59
CA ASN A 499 -4.36 19.33 4.83
C ASN A 499 -3.19 19.44 5.83
N GLY A 500 -2.73 18.32 6.39
CA GLY A 500 -1.62 18.27 7.33
C GLY A 500 -0.27 17.97 6.66
N SER A 501 0.80 18.44 7.27
CA SER A 501 2.17 18.06 6.93
C SER A 501 2.55 16.77 7.66
N LYS A 502 2.96 15.75 6.91
CA LYS A 502 3.14 14.37 7.41
C LYS A 502 4.61 13.97 7.34
N MET A 503 5.06 13.24 8.36
CA MET A 503 6.38 12.63 8.40
C MET A 503 6.28 11.22 8.96
N THR A 504 6.89 10.25 8.29
CA THR A 504 7.01 8.89 8.81
C THR A 504 8.16 8.77 9.80
N VAL A 505 7.94 7.99 10.85
CA VAL A 505 8.95 7.69 11.88
C VAL A 505 9.09 6.17 11.95
N GLU A 506 10.24 5.68 11.50
CA GLU A 506 10.59 4.27 11.43
C GLU A 506 11.88 3.95 12.19
N PRO A 507 12.04 2.73 12.72
CA PRO A 507 13.34 2.28 13.18
C PRO A 507 14.35 2.36 12.03
N PRO A 508 15.59 2.76 12.33
CA PRO A 508 16.64 2.71 11.32
C PRO A 508 16.79 1.28 10.78
N ARG A 509 16.90 1.15 9.45
CA ARG A 509 17.14 -0.14 8.79
C ARG A 509 18.63 -0.43 8.73
N GLY A 510 18.97 -1.65 9.11
CA GLY A 510 20.33 -2.19 9.10
C GLY A 510 21.10 -1.97 10.39
N ILE A 511 22.11 -2.79 10.63
CA ILE A 511 22.88 -2.78 11.89
C ILE A 511 23.59 -1.45 12.06
N LYS A 512 24.21 -0.94 10.99
CA LYS A 512 24.89 0.35 10.97
C LYS A 512 24.01 1.48 11.50
N ALA A 513 22.80 1.62 10.98
CA ALA A 513 21.92 2.72 11.32
C ALA A 513 21.37 2.58 12.75
N ASN A 514 21.09 1.36 13.21
CA ASN A 514 20.74 1.08 14.61
C ASN A 514 21.87 1.47 15.57
N LEU A 515 23.12 1.07 15.28
CA LEU A 515 24.28 1.43 16.09
C LEU A 515 24.54 2.94 16.11
N LEU A 516 24.47 3.62 14.95
CA LEU A 516 24.62 5.07 14.89
C LEU A 516 23.60 5.77 15.78
N LYS A 517 22.34 5.33 15.74
CA LYS A 517 21.28 5.89 16.58
C LYS A 517 21.58 5.70 18.07
N SER A 518 22.00 4.51 18.50
CA SER A 518 22.36 4.24 19.89
C SER A 518 23.58 5.07 20.34
N TYR A 519 24.68 5.02 19.58
CA TYR A 519 25.93 5.68 19.95
C TYR A 519 25.88 7.20 19.85
N THR A 520 25.04 7.78 18.98
CA THR A 520 24.81 9.24 18.95
C THR A 520 24.23 9.76 20.27
N SER A 521 23.50 8.91 21.02
CA SER A 521 22.94 9.29 22.32
C SER A 521 23.95 9.20 23.47
N PHE A 522 25.09 8.54 23.27
CA PHE A 522 26.12 8.35 24.28
C PHE A 522 27.17 9.48 24.24
N THR A 523 27.83 9.69 25.37
CA THR A 523 28.95 10.63 25.53
C THR A 523 30.18 9.91 26.06
N ASP A 524 31.36 10.52 25.96
CA ASP A 524 32.59 9.95 26.56
C ASP A 524 32.44 9.74 28.07
N ASP A 525 31.78 10.67 28.77
CA ASP A 525 31.47 10.53 30.19
C ASP A 525 30.63 9.29 30.48
N PHE A 526 29.67 8.96 29.60
CA PHE A 526 28.85 7.77 29.74
C PHE A 526 29.66 6.49 29.51
N LEU A 527 30.49 6.47 28.46
CA LEU A 527 31.36 5.34 28.13
C LEU A 527 32.37 5.03 29.24
N ASN A 528 32.81 6.05 29.96
CA ASN A 528 33.76 5.93 31.07
C ASN A 528 33.08 5.90 32.46
N SER A 529 31.75 5.74 32.52
CA SER A 529 30.99 5.87 33.77
C SER A 529 31.13 4.70 34.76
N CYS A 530 31.89 3.66 34.40
CA CYS A 530 32.24 2.53 35.27
C CYS A 530 33.70 2.65 35.72
N GLU A 531 33.93 3.33 36.85
CA GLU A 531 35.27 3.72 37.33
C GLU A 531 36.30 2.56 37.37
N ASN A 532 35.89 1.37 37.83
CA ASN A 532 36.79 0.22 38.00
C ASN A 532 36.74 -0.82 36.85
N ARG A 533 35.84 -0.66 35.86
CA ARG A 533 35.58 -1.65 34.78
C ARG A 533 35.11 -1.02 33.46
N HIS A 534 35.73 0.08 33.08
CA HIS A 534 35.34 0.80 31.86
C HIS A 534 35.64 -0.03 30.60
N ALA A 535 36.71 -0.84 30.59
CA ALA A 535 37.05 -1.68 29.44
C ALA A 535 35.99 -2.79 29.22
N GLU A 536 35.60 -3.50 30.27
CA GLU A 536 34.58 -4.56 30.22
C GLU A 536 33.19 -3.97 29.92
N PHE A 537 32.88 -2.78 30.46
CA PHE A 537 31.64 -2.09 30.12
C PHE A 537 31.59 -1.71 28.65
N LYS A 538 32.66 -1.14 28.09
CA LYS A 538 32.72 -0.74 26.67
C LYS A 538 32.59 -1.93 25.71
N THR A 539 33.24 -3.06 26.01
CA THR A 539 33.15 -4.29 25.19
C THR A 539 31.75 -4.88 25.22
N LEU A 540 31.17 -5.08 26.41
CA LEU A 540 29.83 -5.62 26.57
C LEU A 540 28.73 -4.67 26.07
N LEU A 541 28.94 -3.36 26.14
CA LEU A 541 28.02 -2.35 25.60
C LEU A 541 27.93 -2.45 24.06
N LEU A 542 29.09 -2.53 23.37
CA LEU A 542 29.10 -2.70 21.91
C LEU A 542 28.40 -4.00 21.51
N SER A 543 28.69 -5.10 22.22
CA SER A 543 28.06 -6.39 21.99
C SER A 543 26.54 -6.36 22.21
N LEU A 544 26.07 -5.71 23.28
CA LEU A 544 24.64 -5.55 23.55
C LEU A 544 23.94 -4.70 22.49
N CYS A 545 24.57 -3.61 22.03
CA CYS A 545 24.03 -2.77 20.96
C CYS A 545 23.99 -3.51 19.61
N LEU A 546 25.01 -4.31 19.30
CA LEU A 546 25.02 -5.20 18.13
C LEU A 546 23.92 -6.25 18.22
N PHE A 547 23.80 -6.94 19.36
CA PHE A 547 22.73 -7.91 19.62
C PHE A 547 21.34 -7.29 19.42
N HIS A 548 21.12 -6.08 19.94
CA HIS A 548 19.85 -5.37 19.76
C HIS A 548 19.55 -5.10 18.28
N GLY A 549 20.55 -4.61 17.53
CA GLY A 549 20.42 -4.41 16.07
C GLY A 549 20.13 -5.73 15.34
N VAL A 550 20.81 -6.81 15.71
CA VAL A 550 20.59 -8.16 15.18
C VAL A 550 19.17 -8.65 15.46
N LEU A 551 18.64 -8.47 16.66
CA LEU A 551 17.26 -8.86 16.98
C LEU A 551 16.23 -8.08 16.16
N ILE A 552 16.41 -6.77 16.02
CA ILE A 552 15.51 -5.91 15.22
C ILE A 552 15.53 -6.37 13.77
N GLU A 553 16.70 -6.50 13.18
CA GLU A 553 16.87 -6.82 11.77
C GLU A 553 16.53 -8.27 11.45
N ARG A 554 16.75 -9.22 12.37
CA ARG A 554 16.42 -10.63 12.16
C ARG A 554 14.93 -10.85 11.87
N ARG A 555 14.05 -9.96 12.33
CA ARG A 555 12.61 -10.00 12.03
C ARG A 555 12.30 -9.90 10.54
N LYS A 556 13.17 -9.27 9.75
CA LYS A 556 12.94 -9.07 8.31
C LYS A 556 12.86 -10.40 7.55
N PHE A 557 13.52 -11.44 8.06
CA PHE A 557 13.54 -12.78 7.46
C PHE A 557 12.25 -13.60 7.72
N GLY A 558 11.23 -13.02 8.36
CA GLY A 558 10.00 -13.73 8.71
C GLY A 558 10.29 -14.98 9.54
N ALA A 559 9.63 -16.10 9.24
CA ALA A 559 9.78 -17.36 9.96
C ALA A 559 11.20 -17.96 9.97
N LEU A 560 12.10 -17.54 9.04
CA LEU A 560 13.51 -17.94 9.09
C LEU A 560 14.27 -17.20 10.21
N GLY A 561 13.81 -16.01 10.60
CA GLY A 561 14.33 -15.25 11.73
C GLY A 561 13.60 -15.58 13.03
N PHE A 562 12.30 -15.29 13.06
CA PHE A 562 11.37 -15.57 14.16
C PHE A 562 9.99 -15.95 13.61
N ASN A 563 9.32 -16.92 14.23
CA ASN A 563 7.96 -17.31 13.86
C ASN A 563 6.98 -16.14 14.01
N ILE A 564 7.16 -15.33 15.07
CA ILE A 564 6.36 -14.14 15.36
C ILE A 564 7.23 -12.88 15.23
N PRO A 565 6.77 -11.82 14.53
CA PRO A 565 7.55 -10.60 14.34
C PRO A 565 7.54 -9.70 15.58
N TYR A 566 8.28 -10.06 16.64
CA TYR A 566 8.33 -9.33 17.92
C TYR A 566 8.87 -7.91 17.81
N GLU A 567 8.21 -6.94 18.43
CA GLU A 567 8.69 -5.55 18.45
C GLU A 567 9.65 -5.33 19.62
N PHE A 568 10.93 -5.15 19.33
CA PHE A 568 11.94 -4.73 20.29
C PHE A 568 12.14 -3.22 20.18
N THR A 569 12.27 -2.52 21.31
CA THR A 569 12.36 -1.05 21.34
C THR A 569 13.66 -0.57 21.99
N ASP A 570 14.00 0.70 21.76
CA ASP A 570 15.11 1.37 22.45
C ASP A 570 14.93 1.37 23.97
N GLY A 571 13.68 1.24 24.46
CA GLY A 571 13.39 1.06 25.88
C GLY A 571 14.00 -0.23 26.44
N ASP A 572 13.90 -1.34 25.70
CA ASP A 572 14.47 -2.62 26.11
C ASP A 572 16.01 -2.54 26.17
N LEU A 573 16.63 -1.90 25.16
CA LEU A 573 18.07 -1.66 25.13
C LEU A 573 18.50 -0.80 26.33
N ARG A 574 17.83 0.32 26.60
CA ARG A 574 18.17 1.22 27.72
C ARG A 574 18.11 0.51 29.07
N ILE A 575 17.11 -0.35 29.30
CA ILE A 575 17.00 -1.14 30.52
C ILE A 575 18.17 -2.13 30.62
N CYS A 576 18.49 -2.84 29.54
CA CYS A 576 19.62 -3.77 29.50
C CYS A 576 20.96 -3.06 29.74
N VAL A 577 21.17 -1.87 29.17
CA VAL A 577 22.38 -1.06 29.37
C VAL A 577 22.49 -0.57 30.83
N SER A 578 21.37 -0.14 31.42
CA SER A 578 21.33 0.24 32.84
C SER A 578 21.66 -0.93 33.76
N GLN A 579 21.07 -2.11 33.50
CA GLN A 579 21.36 -3.34 34.23
C GLN A 579 22.81 -3.79 34.04
N LEU A 580 23.36 -3.69 32.83
CA LEU A 580 24.76 -3.99 32.54
C LEU A 580 25.68 -3.14 33.42
N LYS A 581 25.44 -1.82 33.48
CA LYS A 581 26.19 -0.91 34.34
C LYS A 581 26.06 -1.29 35.82
N MET A 582 24.83 -1.47 36.30
CA MET A 582 24.54 -1.82 37.69
C MET A 582 25.23 -3.13 38.11
N PHE A 583 25.09 -4.20 37.32
CA PHE A 583 25.67 -5.50 37.66
C PHE A 583 27.20 -5.51 37.59
N LEU A 584 27.81 -4.77 36.66
CA LEU A 584 29.27 -4.65 36.61
C LEU A 584 29.85 -3.88 37.81
N GLN A 585 29.08 -2.97 38.41
CA GLN A 585 29.46 -2.23 39.61
C GLN A 585 29.25 -3.04 40.90
N GLU A 586 28.19 -3.86 40.97
CA GLU A 586 27.86 -4.63 42.17
C GLU A 586 28.64 -5.94 42.30
N TYR A 587 28.88 -6.66 41.19
CA TYR A 587 29.50 -7.98 41.22
C TYR A 587 31.02 -7.93 41.14
N LYS A 588 31.69 -8.82 41.88
CA LYS A 588 33.16 -8.99 41.84
C LYS A 588 33.67 -9.70 40.60
N ASP A 589 32.85 -10.48 39.91
CA ASP A 589 33.19 -11.12 38.63
C ASP A 589 32.18 -10.68 37.58
N ILE A 590 32.51 -10.82 36.29
CA ILE A 590 31.59 -10.46 35.19
C ILE A 590 30.41 -11.45 35.21
N PRO A 591 29.19 -11.03 35.56
CA PRO A 591 28.10 -11.95 35.82
C PRO A 591 27.35 -12.32 34.53
N LEU A 592 28.05 -12.90 33.55
CA LEU A 592 27.49 -13.24 32.22
C LEU A 592 26.22 -14.10 32.32
N LYS A 593 26.14 -15.01 33.29
CA LYS A 593 24.93 -15.84 33.51
C LYS A 593 23.73 -14.98 33.90
N VAL A 594 23.93 -13.98 34.77
CA VAL A 594 22.88 -13.05 35.19
C VAL A 594 22.50 -12.12 34.05
N LEU A 595 23.49 -11.61 33.28
CA LEU A 595 23.26 -10.76 32.11
C LEU A 595 22.48 -11.49 31.01
N ARG A 596 22.84 -12.74 30.69
CA ARG A 596 22.09 -13.60 29.75
C ARG A 596 20.68 -13.87 30.24
N TYR A 597 20.48 -14.13 31.53
CA TYR A 597 19.16 -14.41 32.08
C TYR A 597 18.27 -13.15 32.09
N THR A 598 18.79 -12.02 32.57
CA THR A 598 18.04 -10.76 32.65
C THR A 598 17.76 -10.17 31.27
N GLY A 599 18.77 -10.07 30.40
CA GLY A 599 18.60 -9.62 29.02
C GLY A 599 17.73 -10.57 28.22
N GLY A 600 18.02 -11.87 28.27
CA GLY A 600 17.41 -12.89 27.42
C GLY A 600 16.05 -13.41 27.89
N HIS A 601 15.86 -13.76 29.17
CA HIS A 601 14.57 -14.29 29.65
C HIS A 601 13.61 -13.20 30.11
N ILE A 602 14.10 -12.10 30.69
CA ILE A 602 13.24 -11.08 31.33
C ILE A 602 12.98 -9.91 30.39
N ASN A 603 14.02 -9.20 29.93
CA ASN A 603 13.84 -7.97 29.17
C ASN A 603 13.36 -8.25 27.75
N TYR A 604 14.20 -8.87 26.91
CA TYR A 604 13.80 -9.24 25.55
C TYR A 604 12.85 -10.45 25.56
N GLY A 605 13.13 -11.46 26.40
CA GLY A 605 12.29 -12.67 26.51
C GLY A 605 10.91 -12.45 27.08
N GLY A 606 10.71 -11.38 27.84
CA GLY A 606 9.37 -10.96 28.29
C GLY A 606 8.45 -10.60 27.12
N ARG A 607 9.00 -10.21 25.96
CA ARG A 607 8.23 -9.95 24.73
C ARG A 607 8.03 -11.18 23.86
N VAL A 608 8.86 -12.21 24.04
CA VAL A 608 8.85 -13.42 23.22
C VAL A 608 7.88 -14.44 23.80
N THR A 609 6.81 -14.70 23.03
CA THR A 609 5.69 -15.57 23.42
C THR A 609 5.86 -17.02 22.98
N ASP A 610 6.64 -17.29 21.94
CA ASP A 610 6.88 -18.64 21.40
C ASP A 610 8.17 -19.23 21.99
N ASP A 611 8.11 -20.48 22.44
CA ASP A 611 9.24 -21.14 23.11
C ASP A 611 10.39 -21.45 22.15
N TRP A 612 10.11 -21.70 20.86
CA TRP A 612 11.14 -21.94 19.86
C TRP A 612 11.86 -20.65 19.49
N ASP A 613 11.11 -19.55 19.32
CA ASP A 613 11.68 -18.22 19.14
C ASP A 613 12.51 -17.77 20.35
N ARG A 614 12.04 -18.08 21.57
CA ARG A 614 12.79 -17.82 22.80
C ARG A 614 14.10 -18.59 22.82
N ARG A 615 14.09 -19.87 22.45
CA ARG A 615 15.30 -20.69 22.33
C ARG A 615 16.26 -20.12 21.28
N CYS A 616 15.75 -19.70 20.12
CA CYS A 616 16.51 -19.06 19.05
C CYS A 616 17.22 -17.80 19.58
N MET A 617 16.46 -16.88 20.17
CA MET A 617 16.98 -15.64 20.74
C MET A 617 18.02 -15.88 21.84
N MET A 618 17.79 -16.84 22.74
CA MET A 618 18.76 -17.21 23.78
C MET A 618 20.05 -17.78 23.20
N SER A 619 19.95 -18.51 22.08
CA SER A 619 21.13 -19.05 21.38
C SER A 619 21.93 -17.91 20.76
N VAL A 620 21.27 -16.97 20.07
CA VAL A 620 21.93 -15.77 19.53
C VAL A 620 22.58 -14.94 20.64
N LEU A 621 21.88 -14.69 21.76
CA LEU A 621 22.44 -13.93 22.88
C LEU A 621 23.67 -14.60 23.50
N ALA A 622 23.77 -15.93 23.42
CA ALA A 622 24.91 -16.65 23.95
C ALA A 622 26.21 -16.31 23.20
N ASP A 623 26.12 -15.94 21.93
CA ASP A 623 27.27 -15.52 21.10
C ASP A 623 27.73 -14.10 21.48
N PHE A 624 26.79 -13.20 21.78
CA PHE A 624 27.10 -11.80 22.15
C PHE A 624 27.52 -11.63 23.63
N TYR A 625 27.01 -12.45 24.55
CA TYR A 625 27.40 -12.39 25.96
C TYR A 625 28.29 -13.56 26.37
N CYS A 626 29.43 -13.75 25.72
CA CYS A 626 30.43 -14.76 26.09
C CYS A 626 31.72 -14.14 26.62
N MET A 627 32.61 -14.95 27.21
CA MET A 627 33.91 -14.47 27.71
C MET A 627 34.84 -14.05 26.56
N GLU A 628 34.63 -14.58 25.35
CA GLU A 628 35.47 -14.29 24.18
C GLU A 628 35.32 -12.84 23.71
N VAL A 629 34.14 -12.23 23.91
CA VAL A 629 33.82 -10.83 23.55
C VAL A 629 34.67 -9.81 24.29
N ILE A 630 35.27 -10.18 25.43
CA ILE A 630 36.16 -9.32 26.19
C ILE A 630 37.50 -9.13 25.45
N ASN A 631 37.88 -10.09 24.59
CA ASN A 631 39.09 -10.00 23.79
C ASN A 631 38.90 -9.02 22.63
N GLU A 632 39.89 -8.16 22.38
CA GLU A 632 39.83 -7.15 21.32
C GLU A 632 39.83 -7.76 19.90
N ASP A 633 40.30 -9.01 19.74
CA ASP A 633 40.29 -9.75 18.47
C ASP A 633 38.98 -10.49 18.19
N HIS A 634 37.95 -10.36 19.04
CA HIS A 634 36.70 -11.08 18.87
C HIS A 634 35.96 -10.63 17.60
N LYS A 635 35.44 -11.61 16.86
CA LYS A 635 34.66 -11.41 15.64
C LYS A 635 33.24 -11.91 15.86
N TYR A 636 32.27 -11.07 15.56
CA TYR A 636 30.84 -11.38 15.66
C TYR A 636 30.28 -12.03 14.39
N SER A 637 31.07 -12.09 13.32
CA SER A 637 30.70 -12.61 11.99
C SER A 637 31.88 -13.36 11.37
N GLU A 638 31.59 -14.34 10.51
CA GLU A 638 32.62 -15.15 9.85
C GLU A 638 33.52 -14.30 8.94
N SER A 639 32.95 -13.32 8.24
CA SER A 639 33.70 -12.35 7.43
C SER A 639 34.64 -11.43 8.24
N GLY A 640 34.41 -11.29 9.54
CA GLY A 640 35.15 -10.37 10.41
C GLY A 640 34.84 -8.89 10.18
N VAL A 641 33.82 -8.56 9.37
CA VAL A 641 33.36 -7.17 9.18
C VAL A 641 32.88 -6.61 10.52
N TYR A 642 32.07 -7.38 11.24
CA TYR A 642 31.63 -7.05 12.60
C TYR A 642 32.62 -7.66 13.59
N HIS A 643 33.41 -6.79 14.24
CA HIS A 643 34.43 -7.18 15.21
C HIS A 643 34.46 -6.23 16.40
N GLN A 644 35.15 -6.66 17.45
CA GLN A 644 35.41 -5.86 18.63
C GLN A 644 36.45 -4.77 18.32
N ILE A 645 36.33 -3.60 18.97
CA ILE A 645 37.29 -2.50 18.80
C ILE A 645 38.03 -2.20 20.12
N PRO A 646 39.25 -1.62 20.05
CA PRO A 646 40.04 -1.30 21.24
C PRO A 646 39.30 -0.42 22.24
N THR A 647 39.40 -0.78 23.52
CA THR A 647 38.70 -0.07 24.61
C THR A 647 39.27 1.32 24.91
N THR A 648 40.46 1.62 24.37
CA THR A 648 41.12 2.93 24.42
C THR A 648 40.44 3.98 23.54
N ASN A 649 39.58 3.58 22.59
CA ASN A 649 38.92 4.51 21.71
C ASN A 649 37.94 5.42 22.46
N ASP A 650 37.89 6.68 22.03
CA ASP A 650 36.89 7.67 22.43
C ASP A 650 35.60 7.48 21.61
N HIS A 651 34.57 8.25 21.94
CA HIS A 651 33.29 8.24 21.23
C HIS A 651 33.45 8.40 19.71
N ASN A 652 34.37 9.27 19.27
CA ASN A 652 34.64 9.47 17.84
C ASN A 652 35.21 8.22 17.17
N GLY A 653 36.10 7.48 17.86
CA GLY A 653 36.61 6.19 17.38
C GLY A 653 35.51 5.16 17.18
N TYR A 654 34.56 5.04 18.12
CA TYR A 654 33.39 4.17 17.96
C TYR A 654 32.51 4.63 16.78
N MET A 655 32.24 5.93 16.66
CA MET A 655 31.44 6.48 15.56
C MET A 655 32.11 6.28 14.20
N ALA A 656 33.44 6.38 14.10
CA ALA A 656 34.20 6.13 12.89
C ALA A 656 34.08 4.66 12.45
N TYR A 657 34.25 3.72 13.38
CA TYR A 657 34.04 2.29 13.12
C TYR A 657 32.62 2.01 12.62
N ILE A 658 31.60 2.51 13.31
CA ILE A 658 30.20 2.29 12.92
C ILE A 658 29.93 2.89 11.53
N ARG A 659 30.48 4.07 11.22
CA ARG A 659 30.35 4.68 9.88
C ARG A 659 31.03 3.87 8.78
N SER A 660 32.05 3.08 9.09
CA SER A 660 32.74 2.22 8.12
C SER A 660 31.98 0.95 7.76
N LEU A 661 30.99 0.55 8.59
CA LEU A 661 30.18 -0.65 8.35
C LEU A 661 29.39 -0.58 7.02
N PRO A 662 29.09 -1.73 6.40
CA PRO A 662 28.29 -1.78 5.19
C PRO A 662 26.87 -1.25 5.44
N ILE A 663 26.25 -0.73 4.37
CA ILE A 663 24.84 -0.27 4.42
C ILE A 663 23.90 -1.48 4.38
N ASN A 664 24.24 -2.50 3.60
CA ASN A 664 23.48 -3.74 3.48
C ASN A 664 24.15 -4.82 4.33
N ASP A 665 23.44 -5.35 5.32
CA ASP A 665 23.98 -6.40 6.19
C ASP A 665 23.98 -7.77 5.50
N THR A 666 25.06 -8.53 5.69
CA THR A 666 25.16 -9.92 5.25
C THR A 666 24.41 -10.86 6.22
N PRO A 667 23.78 -11.97 5.76
CA PRO A 667 23.00 -12.86 6.62
C PRO A 667 23.77 -13.52 7.76
N GLU A 668 25.08 -13.68 7.58
CA GLU A 668 26.00 -14.30 8.54
C GLU A 668 25.96 -13.64 9.93
N VAL A 669 25.79 -12.31 10.01
CA VAL A 669 25.77 -11.57 11.29
C VAL A 669 24.53 -11.90 12.12
N PHE A 670 23.48 -12.38 11.44
CA PHE A 670 22.28 -12.89 12.09
C PHE A 670 22.44 -14.38 12.42
N GLY A 671 23.46 -15.09 11.95
CA GLY A 671 23.54 -16.55 12.03
C GLY A 671 22.58 -17.23 11.04
N LEU A 672 22.39 -16.65 9.85
CA LEU A 672 21.58 -17.20 8.76
C LEU A 672 22.44 -17.45 7.53
N HIS A 673 22.04 -18.43 6.72
CA HIS A 673 22.65 -18.72 5.42
C HIS A 673 22.24 -17.67 4.37
N GLU A 674 23.05 -17.47 3.32
CA GLU A 674 22.77 -16.50 2.23
C GLU A 674 21.40 -16.69 1.56
N ASN A 675 20.92 -17.93 1.48
CA ASN A 675 19.58 -18.26 0.97
C ASN A 675 18.44 -17.54 1.70
N ALA A 676 18.65 -17.15 2.97
CA ALA A 676 17.68 -16.35 3.71
C ALA A 676 17.47 -14.97 3.08
N ASN A 677 18.54 -14.35 2.54
CA ASN A 677 18.42 -13.10 1.78
C ASN A 677 17.61 -13.28 0.50
N ILE A 678 17.80 -14.40 -0.21
CA ILE A 678 17.01 -14.71 -1.41
C ILE A 678 15.52 -14.80 -1.05
N THR A 679 15.18 -15.57 -0.02
CA THR A 679 13.78 -15.71 0.42
C THR A 679 13.19 -14.38 0.89
N PHE A 680 13.97 -13.59 1.64
CA PHE A 680 13.57 -12.26 2.07
C PHE A 680 13.28 -11.33 0.87
N ALA A 681 14.21 -11.24 -0.09
CA ALA A 681 14.06 -10.39 -1.27
C ALA A 681 12.92 -10.84 -2.20
N GLN A 682 12.66 -12.15 -2.31
CA GLN A 682 11.47 -12.67 -3.00
C GLN A 682 10.18 -12.22 -2.31
N ASN A 683 10.11 -12.34 -0.99
CA ASN A 683 8.93 -11.92 -0.22
C ASN A 683 8.69 -10.41 -0.35
N GLU A 684 9.75 -9.60 -0.30
CA GLU A 684 9.67 -8.16 -0.53
C GLU A 684 9.15 -7.84 -1.94
N THR A 685 9.70 -8.49 -2.97
CA THR A 685 9.23 -8.36 -4.35
C THR A 685 7.75 -8.70 -4.48
N TYR A 686 7.30 -9.85 -3.97
CA TYR A 686 5.89 -10.23 -4.07
C TYR A 686 4.98 -9.29 -3.28
N SER A 687 5.44 -8.78 -2.13
CA SER A 687 4.71 -7.76 -1.36
C SER A 687 4.56 -6.46 -2.16
N LEU A 688 5.65 -5.99 -2.79
CA LEU A 688 5.66 -4.79 -3.62
C LEU A 688 4.72 -4.95 -4.83
N LEU A 689 4.81 -6.06 -5.56
CA LEU A 689 3.94 -6.35 -6.71
C LEU A 689 2.46 -6.43 -6.30
N LYS A 690 2.17 -7.04 -5.14
CA LYS A 690 0.81 -7.08 -4.58
C LYS A 690 0.30 -5.69 -4.21
N SER A 691 1.16 -4.82 -3.69
CA SER A 691 0.80 -3.42 -3.42
C SER A 691 0.54 -2.65 -4.72
N LEU A 692 1.38 -2.81 -5.74
CA LEU A 692 1.15 -2.22 -7.08
C LEU A 692 -0.15 -2.71 -7.73
N LEU A 693 -0.55 -3.97 -7.50
CA LEU A 693 -1.82 -4.52 -7.97
C LEU A 693 -3.02 -3.79 -7.37
N LYS A 694 -2.96 -3.41 -6.08
CA LYS A 694 -4.02 -2.63 -5.42
C LYS A 694 -4.18 -1.22 -6.00
N LEU A 695 -3.14 -0.68 -6.65
CA LEU A 695 -3.13 0.63 -7.28
C LEU A 695 -3.64 0.61 -8.72
N GLN A 696 -4.07 -0.55 -9.23
CA GLN A 696 -4.65 -0.61 -10.56
C GLN A 696 -6.03 0.06 -10.57
N PRO A 697 -6.32 0.91 -11.59
CA PRO A 697 -7.62 1.52 -11.71
C PRO A 697 -8.68 0.43 -11.89
N LYS A 698 -9.77 0.51 -11.12
CA LYS A 698 -10.83 -0.50 -11.11
C LYS A 698 -11.65 -0.54 -12.40
N SER A 699 -11.60 0.53 -13.17
CA SER A 699 -12.26 0.70 -14.46
C SER A 699 -11.19 1.00 -15.51
N ALA A 700 -10.82 0.00 -16.32
CA ALA A 700 -9.92 0.21 -17.46
C ALA A 700 -10.77 0.44 -18.72
N ALA A 701 -10.67 1.63 -19.32
CA ALA A 701 -11.22 1.93 -20.64
C ALA A 701 -10.22 1.52 -21.74
N GLY A 702 -9.71 0.29 -21.68
CA GLY A 702 -8.71 -0.24 -22.60
C GLY A 702 -9.26 -1.35 -23.49
N ALA A 703 -8.60 -1.62 -24.62
CA ALA A 703 -8.99 -2.59 -25.64
C ALA A 703 -8.79 -4.08 -25.25
N GLY A 704 -8.64 -4.39 -23.96
CA GLY A 704 -8.48 -5.75 -23.44
C GLY A 704 -9.82 -6.37 -23.01
N LYS A 705 -9.80 -7.67 -22.65
CA LYS A 705 -10.97 -8.34 -22.06
C LYS A 705 -11.50 -7.54 -20.88
N SER A 706 -12.82 -7.39 -20.81
CA SER A 706 -13.44 -6.68 -19.70
C SER A 706 -13.18 -7.41 -18.38
N ARG A 707 -13.20 -6.67 -17.27
CA ARG A 707 -13.04 -7.25 -15.94
C ARG A 707 -14.04 -8.38 -15.68
N GLU A 708 -15.26 -8.19 -16.14
CA GLU A 708 -16.37 -9.14 -16.02
C GLU A 708 -16.13 -10.40 -16.86
N GLU A 709 -15.63 -10.26 -18.09
CA GLU A 709 -15.26 -11.39 -18.95
C GLU A 709 -14.15 -12.24 -18.32
N VAL A 710 -13.11 -11.61 -17.77
CA VAL A 710 -12.03 -12.35 -17.11
C VAL A 710 -12.52 -13.10 -15.87
N MET A 711 -13.42 -12.50 -15.10
CA MET A 711 -14.06 -13.16 -13.95
C MET A 711 -14.94 -14.33 -14.39
N GLU A 712 -15.71 -14.17 -15.46
CA GLU A 712 -16.59 -15.22 -16.00
C GLU A 712 -15.78 -16.40 -16.54
N ASP A 713 -14.74 -16.14 -17.34
CA ASP A 713 -13.85 -17.17 -17.90
C ASP A 713 -13.16 -17.96 -16.78
N SER A 714 -12.61 -17.25 -15.78
CA SER A 714 -11.95 -17.88 -14.63
C SER A 714 -12.93 -18.72 -13.82
N ALA A 715 -14.16 -18.22 -13.61
CA ALA A 715 -15.17 -18.95 -12.85
C ALA A 715 -15.61 -20.24 -13.58
N LYS A 716 -15.76 -20.20 -14.91
CA LYS A 716 -16.08 -21.39 -15.73
C LYS A 716 -14.95 -22.41 -15.73
N ASP A 717 -13.71 -21.97 -15.87
CA ASP A 717 -12.53 -22.84 -15.86
C ASP A 717 -12.41 -23.59 -14.53
N ILE A 718 -12.48 -22.87 -13.41
CA ILE A 718 -12.40 -23.48 -12.07
C ILE A 718 -13.56 -24.46 -11.85
N LEU A 719 -14.79 -24.10 -12.25
CA LEU A 719 -15.95 -24.98 -12.11
C LEU A 719 -15.81 -26.27 -12.92
N GLY A 720 -15.14 -26.21 -14.08
CA GLY A 720 -14.86 -27.37 -14.92
C GLY A 720 -13.78 -28.30 -14.35
N ARG A 721 -12.83 -27.76 -13.60
CA ARG A 721 -11.69 -28.51 -13.03
C ARG A 721 -11.94 -29.07 -11.63
N VAL A 722 -12.66 -28.34 -10.79
CA VAL A 722 -12.86 -28.71 -9.38
C VAL A 722 -13.76 -29.97 -9.29
N PRO A 723 -13.31 -31.05 -8.60
CA PRO A 723 -14.11 -32.26 -8.45
C PRO A 723 -15.47 -32.01 -7.79
N LYS A 724 -16.43 -32.90 -8.06
CA LYS A 724 -17.72 -32.88 -7.38
C LYS A 724 -17.58 -33.43 -5.95
N PRO A 725 -18.45 -33.04 -5.01
CA PRO A 725 -18.51 -33.65 -3.69
C PRO A 725 -18.68 -35.17 -3.77
N ILE A 726 -17.97 -35.90 -2.92
CA ILE A 726 -17.99 -37.37 -2.84
C ILE A 726 -19.19 -37.81 -1.98
N ASP A 727 -19.87 -38.90 -2.33
CA ASP A 727 -20.93 -39.44 -1.47
C ASP A 727 -20.33 -40.02 -0.18
N ILE A 728 -20.73 -39.44 0.96
CA ILE A 728 -20.23 -39.85 2.27
C ILE A 728 -20.77 -41.23 2.66
N ASN A 729 -21.98 -41.59 2.24
CA ASN A 729 -22.60 -42.86 2.60
C ASN A 729 -21.81 -44.04 2.01
N ASP A 730 -21.44 -43.93 0.73
CA ASP A 730 -20.63 -44.94 0.03
C ASP A 730 -19.26 -45.12 0.70
N VAL A 731 -18.63 -44.03 1.14
CA VAL A 731 -17.35 -44.08 1.86
C VAL A 731 -17.49 -44.73 3.22
N VAL A 732 -18.57 -44.44 3.97
CA VAL A 732 -18.83 -45.03 5.28
C VAL A 732 -19.15 -46.52 5.17
N GLU A 733 -19.87 -46.94 4.14
CA GLU A 733 -20.16 -48.34 3.85
C GLU A 733 -18.88 -49.12 3.51
N LYS A 734 -18.00 -48.54 2.68
CA LYS A 734 -16.72 -49.16 2.30
C LYS A 734 -15.69 -49.15 3.43
N TYR A 735 -15.68 -48.11 4.27
CA TYR A 735 -14.74 -47.92 5.38
C TYR A 735 -15.48 -47.69 6.71
N PRO A 736 -16.10 -48.73 7.29
CA PRO A 736 -16.84 -48.60 8.54
C PRO A 736 -15.91 -48.26 9.70
N VAL A 737 -16.48 -47.65 10.74
CA VAL A 737 -15.75 -47.31 11.97
C VAL A 737 -15.42 -48.61 12.71
N LEU A 738 -14.14 -48.98 12.71
CA LEU A 738 -13.63 -50.18 13.36
C LEU A 738 -12.66 -49.82 14.49
N TYR A 739 -12.80 -50.49 15.63
CA TYR A 739 -11.87 -50.31 16.76
C TYR A 739 -10.42 -50.63 16.36
N GLU A 740 -10.19 -51.58 15.46
CA GLU A 740 -8.83 -51.97 15.07
C GLU A 740 -8.21 -51.04 14.00
N GLN A 741 -9.03 -50.20 13.35
CA GLN A 741 -8.61 -49.37 12.22
C GLN A 741 -9.11 -47.92 12.35
N SER A 742 -8.39 -47.10 13.13
CA SER A 742 -8.66 -45.67 13.27
C SER A 742 -8.53 -44.88 11.95
N MET A 743 -7.81 -45.41 10.96
CA MET A 743 -7.61 -44.74 9.67
C MET A 743 -8.91 -44.57 8.88
N ASN A 744 -9.87 -45.48 9.04
CA ASN A 744 -11.17 -45.36 8.39
C ASN A 744 -11.89 -44.08 8.85
N THR A 745 -11.86 -43.80 10.16
CA THR A 745 -12.44 -42.57 10.72
C THR A 745 -11.71 -41.33 10.23
N VAL A 746 -10.38 -41.38 10.07
CA VAL A 746 -9.61 -40.25 9.51
C VAL A 746 -10.07 -39.95 8.08
N LEU A 747 -10.17 -40.97 7.22
CA LEU A 747 -10.62 -40.82 5.84
C LEU A 747 -12.03 -40.20 5.77
N THR A 748 -13.00 -40.73 6.51
CA THR A 748 -14.37 -40.17 6.51
C THR A 748 -14.39 -38.71 6.95
N GLN A 749 -13.64 -38.35 7.99
CA GLN A 749 -13.57 -36.97 8.48
C GLN A 749 -12.92 -36.01 7.47
N GLU A 750 -11.89 -36.48 6.77
CA GLU A 750 -11.23 -35.72 5.70
C GLU A 750 -12.19 -35.48 4.53
N VAL A 751 -12.91 -36.51 4.07
CA VAL A 751 -13.94 -36.38 3.02
C VAL A 751 -15.01 -35.37 3.41
N ILE A 752 -15.53 -35.42 4.65
CA ILE A 752 -16.53 -34.45 5.13
C ILE A 752 -16.00 -33.01 5.04
N ARG A 753 -14.73 -32.78 5.41
CA ARG A 753 -14.12 -31.44 5.37
C ARG A 753 -13.91 -30.96 3.94
N TYR A 754 -13.42 -31.83 3.06
CA TYR A 754 -13.26 -31.51 1.64
C TYR A 754 -14.60 -31.24 0.97
N ASN A 755 -15.65 -32.03 1.23
CA ASN A 755 -16.98 -31.79 0.68
C ASN A 755 -17.54 -30.42 1.07
N ARG A 756 -17.39 -29.99 2.34
CA ARG A 756 -17.80 -28.64 2.78
C ARG A 756 -17.11 -27.52 2.00
N LEU A 757 -15.85 -27.73 1.61
CA LEU A 757 -15.11 -26.79 0.76
C LEU A 757 -15.63 -26.83 -0.68
N LEU A 758 -15.76 -28.03 -1.27
CA LEU A 758 -16.24 -28.23 -2.63
C LEU A 758 -17.65 -27.64 -2.85
N GLU A 759 -18.57 -27.89 -1.92
CA GLU A 759 -19.92 -27.32 -1.93
C GLU A 759 -19.89 -25.79 -1.92
N ALA A 760 -19.02 -25.19 -1.11
CA ALA A 760 -18.86 -23.74 -1.05
C ALA A 760 -18.32 -23.18 -2.36
N ILE A 761 -17.34 -23.83 -2.99
CA ILE A 761 -16.77 -23.43 -4.28
C ILE A 761 -17.83 -23.53 -5.38
N HIS A 762 -18.46 -24.70 -5.56
CA HIS A 762 -19.47 -24.93 -6.59
C HIS A 762 -20.66 -23.97 -6.45
N GLY A 763 -21.21 -23.83 -5.24
CA GLY A 763 -22.35 -22.94 -4.99
C GLY A 763 -22.03 -21.47 -5.23
N SER A 764 -20.86 -21.00 -4.78
CA SER A 764 -20.46 -19.60 -4.95
C SER A 764 -20.13 -19.24 -6.40
N LEU A 765 -19.41 -20.11 -7.14
CA LEU A 765 -19.12 -19.90 -8.57
C LEU A 765 -20.38 -19.88 -9.42
N GLN A 766 -21.31 -20.80 -9.18
CA GLN A 766 -22.59 -20.81 -9.91
C GLN A 766 -23.42 -19.54 -9.62
N ASN A 767 -23.43 -19.08 -8.38
CA ASN A 767 -24.12 -17.84 -8.02
C ASN A 767 -23.46 -16.60 -8.65
N LEU A 768 -22.12 -16.56 -8.73
CA LEU A 768 -21.40 -15.50 -9.41
C LEU A 768 -21.74 -15.46 -10.91
N LEU A 769 -21.73 -16.60 -11.60
CA LEU A 769 -22.10 -16.69 -13.02
C LEU A 769 -23.54 -16.25 -13.27
N LYS A 770 -24.47 -16.54 -12.34
CA LYS A 770 -25.85 -16.05 -12.40
C LYS A 770 -25.94 -14.54 -12.13
N ALA A 771 -25.13 -14.03 -11.20
CA ALA A 771 -25.10 -12.61 -10.85
C ALA A 771 -24.55 -11.74 -11.99
N LEU A 772 -23.49 -12.19 -12.68
CA LEU A 772 -22.96 -11.53 -13.88
C LEU A 772 -23.99 -11.46 -15.02
N LYS A 773 -24.90 -12.43 -15.09
CA LYS A 773 -26.04 -12.43 -16.05
C LYS A 773 -27.27 -11.66 -15.56
N GLY A 774 -27.21 -11.03 -14.39
CA GLY A 774 -28.33 -10.31 -13.78
C GLY A 774 -29.46 -11.21 -13.24
N LEU A 775 -29.24 -12.53 -13.13
CA LEU A 775 -30.25 -13.48 -12.63
C LEU A 775 -30.29 -13.58 -11.10
N VAL A 776 -29.21 -13.14 -10.44
CA VAL A 776 -29.05 -13.11 -8.97
C VAL A 776 -28.48 -11.74 -8.59
N VAL A 777 -28.87 -11.21 -7.44
CA VAL A 777 -28.30 -9.95 -6.93
C VAL A 777 -26.83 -10.14 -6.59
N LEU A 778 -25.96 -9.27 -7.11
CA LEU A 778 -24.55 -9.24 -6.74
C LEU A 778 -24.41 -8.76 -5.29
N SER A 779 -24.27 -9.71 -4.36
CA SER A 779 -24.01 -9.39 -2.97
C SER A 779 -22.56 -8.91 -2.77
N GLN A 780 -22.31 -8.18 -1.67
CA GLN A 780 -20.95 -7.74 -1.32
C GLN A 780 -19.97 -8.93 -1.21
N GLU A 781 -20.43 -10.08 -0.72
CA GLU A 781 -19.61 -11.30 -0.64
C GLU A 781 -19.24 -11.85 -2.02
N LEU A 782 -20.18 -11.85 -2.97
CA LEU A 782 -19.93 -12.26 -4.36
C LEU A 782 -19.03 -11.27 -5.09
N GLU A 783 -19.17 -9.98 -4.83
CA GLU A 783 -18.29 -8.94 -5.39
C GLU A 783 -16.85 -9.09 -4.86
N MET A 784 -16.67 -9.30 -3.56
CA MET A 784 -15.35 -9.58 -2.97
C MET A 784 -14.71 -10.84 -3.55
N MET A 785 -15.51 -11.89 -3.77
CA MET A 785 -15.06 -13.11 -4.42
C MET A 785 -14.64 -12.83 -5.87
N ALA A 786 -15.47 -12.13 -6.65
CA ALA A 786 -15.17 -11.79 -8.03
C ALA A 786 -13.85 -11.02 -8.14
N ASN A 787 -13.64 -10.05 -7.26
CA ASN A 787 -12.39 -9.30 -7.14
C ASN A 787 -11.19 -10.22 -6.83
N SER A 788 -11.38 -11.19 -5.92
CA SER A 788 -10.34 -12.16 -5.59
C SER A 788 -9.95 -13.03 -6.80
N LEU A 789 -10.94 -13.46 -7.59
CA LEU A 789 -10.72 -14.24 -8.83
C LEU A 789 -9.93 -13.41 -9.86
N TYR A 790 -10.28 -12.14 -10.03
CA TYR A 790 -9.59 -11.23 -10.94
C TYR A 790 -8.13 -10.99 -10.53
N ASP A 791 -7.87 -10.91 -9.22
CA ASP A 791 -6.54 -10.70 -8.63
C ASP A 791 -5.71 -12.00 -8.47
N ASN A 792 -6.17 -13.14 -9.03
CA ASN A 792 -5.53 -14.45 -8.88
C ASN A 792 -5.30 -14.87 -7.41
N SER A 793 -6.25 -14.50 -6.54
CA SER A 793 -6.20 -14.76 -5.10
C SER A 793 -7.36 -15.65 -4.65
N VAL A 794 -7.12 -16.49 -3.64
CA VAL A 794 -8.16 -17.38 -3.10
C VAL A 794 -9.21 -16.56 -2.36
N PRO A 795 -10.50 -16.62 -2.74
CA PRO A 795 -11.58 -15.92 -2.05
C PRO A 795 -11.64 -16.25 -0.55
N ASN A 796 -11.87 -15.22 0.28
CA ASN A 796 -11.94 -15.36 1.74
C ASN A 796 -13.00 -16.37 2.21
N MET A 797 -14.13 -16.49 1.49
CA MET A 797 -15.17 -17.46 1.83
C MET A 797 -14.73 -18.91 1.62
N TRP A 798 -13.80 -19.16 0.70
CA TRP A 798 -13.18 -20.48 0.53
C TRP A 798 -12.09 -20.68 1.57
N ALA A 799 -11.24 -19.67 1.79
CA ALA A 799 -10.15 -19.73 2.77
C ALA A 799 -10.62 -20.08 4.19
N LYS A 800 -11.77 -19.53 4.64
CA LYS A 800 -12.40 -19.87 5.92
C LYS A 800 -12.77 -21.35 6.08
N LYS A 801 -12.99 -22.04 4.96
CA LYS A 801 -13.38 -23.45 4.87
C LYS A 801 -12.29 -24.30 4.22
N ALA A 802 -11.08 -23.76 4.03
CA ALA A 802 -9.97 -24.42 3.34
C ALA A 802 -8.83 -24.79 4.31
N TYR A 803 -7.88 -25.57 3.80
CA TYR A 803 -6.61 -25.80 4.45
C TYR A 803 -5.69 -24.57 4.30
N PRO A 804 -4.76 -24.31 5.23
CA PRO A 804 -3.82 -23.20 5.13
C PRO A 804 -2.94 -23.31 3.88
N SER A 805 -2.91 -22.26 3.05
CA SER A 805 -2.08 -22.20 1.85
C SER A 805 -1.75 -20.76 1.49
N LEU A 806 -0.55 -20.53 0.97
CA LEU A 806 -0.10 -19.25 0.41
C LEU A 806 -0.05 -19.28 -1.13
N LYS A 807 -0.55 -20.35 -1.75
CA LYS A 807 -0.56 -20.49 -3.21
C LYS A 807 -1.54 -19.48 -3.85
N PRO A 808 -1.18 -18.85 -4.99
CA PRO A 808 -2.13 -18.12 -5.83
C PRO A 808 -3.28 -19.01 -6.28
N LEU A 809 -4.40 -18.41 -6.69
CA LEU A 809 -5.64 -19.13 -7.00
C LEU A 809 -5.42 -20.27 -8.02
N ALA A 810 -4.77 -20.00 -9.15
CA ALA A 810 -4.52 -21.01 -10.19
C ALA A 810 -3.76 -22.25 -9.65
N GLN A 811 -2.74 -22.02 -8.83
CA GLN A 811 -1.93 -23.07 -8.20
C GLN A 811 -2.67 -23.76 -7.05
N TRP A 812 -3.51 -23.02 -6.34
CA TRP A 812 -4.33 -23.53 -5.25
C TRP A 812 -5.42 -24.48 -5.78
N VAL A 813 -6.04 -24.18 -6.92
CA VAL A 813 -7.01 -25.08 -7.57
C VAL A 813 -6.33 -26.39 -8.01
N THR A 814 -5.14 -26.31 -8.58
CA THR A 814 -4.35 -27.49 -8.96
C THR A 814 -3.93 -28.31 -7.73
N ASP A 815 -3.55 -27.66 -6.63
CA ASP A 815 -3.26 -28.33 -5.34
C ASP A 815 -4.50 -29.03 -4.77
N LEU A 816 -5.68 -28.40 -4.86
CA LEU A 816 -6.95 -28.99 -4.46
C LEU A 816 -7.28 -30.22 -5.30
N GLU A 817 -7.09 -30.16 -6.61
CA GLU A 817 -7.28 -31.28 -7.53
C GLU A 817 -6.39 -32.47 -7.14
N GLN A 818 -5.10 -32.25 -6.92
CA GLN A 818 -4.16 -33.29 -6.47
C GLN A 818 -4.55 -33.90 -5.12
N ARG A 819 -5.03 -33.09 -4.17
CA ARG A 819 -5.51 -33.58 -2.87
C ARG A 819 -6.73 -34.47 -3.03
N MET A 820 -7.67 -34.09 -3.90
CA MET A 820 -8.85 -34.90 -4.17
C MET A 820 -8.50 -36.20 -4.87
N ILE A 821 -7.54 -36.19 -5.79
CA ILE A 821 -7.00 -37.42 -6.41
C ILE A 821 -6.40 -38.34 -5.34
N PHE A 822 -5.62 -37.79 -4.40
CA PHE A 822 -5.05 -38.57 -3.29
C PHE A 822 -6.14 -39.21 -2.41
N ILE A 823 -7.18 -38.45 -2.03
CA ILE A 823 -8.31 -38.97 -1.26
C ILE A 823 -9.09 -40.03 -2.04
N GLN A 824 -9.35 -39.78 -3.33
CA GLN A 824 -10.07 -40.72 -4.20
C GLN A 824 -9.29 -42.03 -4.37
N SER A 825 -7.98 -41.97 -4.58
CA SER A 825 -7.11 -43.15 -4.65
C SER A 825 -7.14 -43.96 -3.36
N TRP A 826 -7.19 -43.29 -2.19
CA TRP A 826 -7.37 -43.97 -0.90
C TRP A 826 -8.75 -44.65 -0.84
N ILE A 827 -9.83 -43.97 -1.26
CA ILE A 827 -11.17 -44.57 -1.30
C ILE A 827 -11.19 -45.81 -2.19
N ASP A 828 -10.56 -45.75 -3.36
CA ASP A 828 -10.61 -46.82 -4.36
C ASP A 828 -9.75 -48.03 -3.99
N ASN A 829 -8.49 -47.78 -3.60
CA ASN A 829 -7.45 -48.80 -3.45
C ASN A 829 -7.16 -49.20 -1.98
N GLY A 830 -7.74 -48.50 -0.99
CA GLY A 830 -7.45 -48.73 0.42
C GLY A 830 -6.23 -47.97 0.92
N ASN A 831 -5.72 -48.35 2.10
CA ASN A 831 -4.70 -47.60 2.82
C ASN A 831 -3.40 -47.39 2.01
N PRO A 832 -2.99 -46.13 1.76
CA PRO A 832 -1.73 -45.83 1.09
C PRO A 832 -0.51 -46.35 1.85
N THR A 833 0.52 -46.77 1.12
CA THR A 833 1.84 -47.11 1.70
C THR A 833 2.63 -45.86 2.06
N CYS A 834 2.42 -44.77 1.32
CA CYS A 834 3.01 -43.46 1.53
C CYS A 834 1.88 -42.43 1.63
N TYR A 835 1.87 -41.67 2.73
CA TYR A 835 0.86 -40.65 2.99
C TYR A 835 1.40 -39.25 2.68
N TRP A 836 0.67 -38.49 1.87
CA TRP A 836 0.97 -37.07 1.67
C TRP A 836 0.45 -36.26 2.86
N ILE A 837 1.28 -36.08 3.90
CA ILE A 837 0.87 -35.48 5.18
C ILE A 837 0.27 -34.08 5.00
N SER A 838 0.89 -33.22 4.18
CA SER A 838 0.35 -31.89 3.90
C SER A 838 -0.91 -31.90 3.04
N GLY A 839 -1.24 -33.04 2.44
CA GLY A 839 -2.48 -33.30 1.70
C GLY A 839 -3.71 -33.44 2.60
N PHE A 840 -3.55 -33.63 3.90
CA PHE A 840 -4.66 -33.66 4.85
C PHE A 840 -5.14 -32.28 5.24
N PHE A 841 -6.44 -32.18 5.45
CA PHE A 841 -7.14 -31.06 6.04
C PHE A 841 -6.80 -30.92 7.53
N PHE A 842 -6.65 -32.04 8.25
CA PHE A 842 -6.27 -32.08 9.65
C PHE A 842 -5.21 -33.15 9.93
N PRO A 843 -3.92 -32.85 9.66
CA PRO A 843 -2.82 -33.81 9.84
C PRO A 843 -2.73 -34.41 11.25
N GLN A 844 -3.16 -33.68 12.29
CA GLN A 844 -3.15 -34.17 13.67
C GLN A 844 -4.05 -35.40 13.87
N ALA A 845 -5.19 -35.48 13.19
CA ALA A 845 -6.04 -36.69 13.25
C ALA A 845 -5.33 -37.90 12.66
N PHE A 846 -4.59 -37.71 11.56
CA PHE A 846 -3.78 -38.77 10.98
C PHE A 846 -2.67 -39.24 11.95
N LEU A 847 -1.94 -38.31 12.57
CA LEU A 847 -0.89 -38.65 13.54
C LEU A 847 -1.46 -39.41 14.75
N THR A 848 -2.54 -38.91 15.34
CA THR A 848 -3.23 -39.58 16.45
C THR A 848 -3.78 -40.93 16.04
N GLY A 849 -4.41 -41.05 14.87
CA GLY A 849 -4.93 -42.32 14.36
C GLY A 849 -3.82 -43.35 14.15
N THR A 850 -2.63 -42.91 13.72
CA THR A 850 -1.46 -43.79 13.52
C THR A 850 -0.95 -44.32 14.86
N LEU A 851 -0.85 -43.45 15.87
CA LEU A 851 -0.50 -43.84 17.24
C LEU A 851 -1.54 -44.80 17.83
N GLN A 852 -2.83 -44.54 17.64
CA GLN A 852 -3.92 -45.40 18.10
C GLN A 852 -3.84 -46.80 17.49
N ASN A 853 -3.66 -46.90 16.17
CA ASN A 853 -3.50 -48.19 15.49
C ASN A 853 -2.29 -48.96 16.02
N TYR A 854 -1.17 -48.26 16.24
CA TYR A 854 0.03 -48.88 16.79
C TYR A 854 -0.19 -49.37 18.23
N ALA A 855 -0.76 -48.52 19.09
CA ALA A 855 -1.08 -48.82 20.49
C ALA A 855 -2.00 -50.03 20.61
N ARG A 856 -3.08 -50.08 19.81
CA ARG A 856 -4.04 -51.19 19.81
C ARG A 856 -3.40 -52.49 19.32
N ARG A 857 -2.63 -52.44 18.23
CA ARG A 857 -1.92 -53.61 17.70
C ARG A 857 -0.88 -54.17 18.69
N LYS A 858 -0.24 -53.31 19.47
CA LYS A 858 0.79 -53.70 20.45
C LYS A 858 0.24 -53.89 21.87
N ILE A 859 -1.03 -53.59 22.11
CA ILE A 859 -1.70 -53.67 23.41
C ILE A 859 -0.92 -52.88 24.48
N ILE A 860 -0.60 -51.62 24.17
CA ILE A 860 0.09 -50.68 25.06
C ILE A 860 -0.70 -49.36 25.16
N SER A 861 -0.49 -48.60 26.24
CA SER A 861 -1.10 -47.28 26.39
C SER A 861 -0.62 -46.31 25.31
N ILE A 862 -1.52 -45.47 24.80
CA ILE A 862 -1.17 -44.41 23.83
C ILE A 862 -0.28 -43.33 24.47
N ASP A 863 -0.35 -43.13 25.78
CA ASP A 863 0.42 -42.10 26.48
C ASP A 863 1.90 -42.48 26.63
N THR A 864 2.26 -43.75 26.45
CA THR A 864 3.64 -44.24 26.56
C THR A 864 4.36 -44.30 25.23
N ILE A 865 3.70 -43.93 24.13
CA ILE A 865 4.28 -43.96 22.79
C ILE A 865 4.56 -42.56 22.26
N SER A 866 5.65 -42.43 21.52
CA SER A 866 6.03 -41.20 20.82
C SER A 866 6.58 -41.56 19.44
N PHE A 867 6.60 -40.58 18.54
CA PHE A 867 7.19 -40.77 17.22
C PHE A 867 8.71 -40.79 17.32
N GLY A 868 9.31 -41.92 16.91
CA GLY A 868 10.73 -42.00 16.61
C GLY A 868 10.97 -41.77 15.12
N PHE A 869 12.03 -41.02 14.79
CA PHE A 869 12.37 -40.70 13.40
C PHE A 869 13.67 -41.40 13.00
N LYS A 870 13.68 -42.03 11.83
CA LYS A 870 14.91 -42.54 11.19
C LYS A 870 15.16 -41.75 9.91
N VAL A 871 16.26 -41.01 9.87
CA VAL A 871 16.69 -40.32 8.67
C VAL A 871 17.05 -41.38 7.62
N LYS A 872 16.35 -41.39 6.48
CA LYS A 872 16.66 -42.25 5.35
C LYS A 872 17.44 -41.44 4.31
N THR A 873 18.55 -41.98 3.80
CA THR A 873 19.45 -41.29 2.85
C THR A 873 18.99 -41.34 1.39
N TYR A 874 17.77 -41.83 1.09
CA TYR A 874 17.31 -41.91 -0.29
C TYR A 874 17.08 -40.50 -0.87
N LEU A 875 17.93 -40.12 -1.81
CA LEU A 875 17.74 -38.98 -2.71
C LEU A 875 16.39 -39.15 -3.43
N TYR A 876 15.62 -38.06 -3.48
CA TYR A 876 14.37 -37.93 -4.23
C TYR A 876 14.53 -38.51 -5.66
N ALA A 877 14.07 -39.74 -5.88
CA ALA A 877 13.86 -40.25 -7.23
C ALA A 877 12.63 -39.53 -7.80
N LYS A 878 12.88 -38.67 -8.78
CA LYS A 878 11.86 -38.13 -9.70
C LYS A 878 11.09 -39.31 -10.30
N ASN A 879 9.77 -39.15 -10.42
CA ASN A 879 8.75 -40.07 -10.94
C ASN A 879 7.94 -40.77 -9.84
N TRP A 880 7.02 -39.99 -9.27
CA TRP A 880 5.79 -40.56 -8.73
C TRP A 880 4.84 -40.71 -9.92
N ASP A 881 4.96 -41.83 -10.64
CA ASP A 881 3.86 -42.29 -11.50
C ASP A 881 2.72 -42.71 -10.57
N TYR A 882 1.64 -41.94 -10.55
CA TYR A 882 0.37 -42.36 -9.98
C TYR A 882 -0.26 -43.38 -10.95
N GLY A 883 0.24 -44.62 -10.88
CA GLY A 883 -0.36 -45.81 -11.50
C GLY A 883 -1.19 -46.60 -10.51
#